data_AF-A0A8H4K6R8-F1
#
_entry.id   AF-A0A8H4K6R8-F1
#
_cell.length_a   1.000
_cell.length_b   1.000
_cell.length_c   1.000
_cell.angle_alpha   90.00
_cell.angle_beta   90.00
_cell.angle_gamma   90.00
#
_symmetry.space_group_name_H-M   'P 1'
#
loop_
_entity.id
_entity.type
_entity.pdbx_description
1 polymer ?
#
loop_
_entity_poly.entity_id
_entity_poly.type
_entity_poly.pdbx_seq_one_letter_code
_entity_poly.pdbx_strand_id
1 'polypeptide(L)'
;MGPSQSTQTPDDSYGQEFILPPFTRDITTTKPEAKRWVEDGIVWCYAFNHAEGERCFERAIEIDPDCCLAYWGLAFALGPNYNKPWKAFDRNDLKHTTLKGLEACKRAESLAPKASPIERALAGTIRHRYPNDENDTNNARAWNHAYAQAMKPVYQEFKDDLDIATLYADALMNLTPWALWDVRTGKPAPGSEVLEIQQVLERGLAQDGGYDHIGLLHAYIHVTEMSTEPEKGLLAAEHLRRLANEAGHLAHMPSHLDILIGDYRRAISANAKAVMADEKFVSLRGGGDFYTIYRMHDYHSLIYAAMFAGQYGVSIKAVDQMESAIPDEDLRIQSPPLADWLETFRSVRPHIFIRFGKWEEIIEMPLPSDQELLCVTTATIHYAKGVAYAALGNVDESAKQRELFLAAKARVPPTRIAYPNKCLDVLDVAEAMLDGELEYRRGNIELAFEHLRKSIDRDDGLRYAEPWAWMQPARHAYAALLMEQGRIEEAAEVYRTDLGLNNKLFRARHHPNNVWALHGYHECAVKLGLDGEARIVKQQLKTAMAFVDVPIESSCNQALPICGQCTTSGLYCDRSEKPTRFIQHQELPDPDTPRKALQDQNIARLFHSYSSGISTWYDLSDSACSFGLVVPAIALDEPFLFCAIIALSAMHACKTSAPSFRKVAEFYHHRCVQVLITLSEGDELITRGIALAATCLLRSYEILDGDVDPNMHLRGAYSMASLHDVLSGNLQAGLLGSGFWNYLREDITFSLFEECPLKMNLESTPLITHHSSDQDHLNSITLILGKIINMAFNQDTDNSLWDSVTESLKNWRNACPTHMKPFSRLKALPCINISLLSRRDDHDLEAESKDQLLEAFALEICGIAFTAKVPSVLVNAFGPIAYCKHSRSTNFSNPEVKLRRLLRMLRTQKIIPNLTKHARSFATAIRPTQVGVVTPSAHEVKGFSLGSRNLEKAVGHMHRDGLVVVEDVVPHADIDLLNKKMVEDALTLQARGDKGPFNYNKGNIQQDAPPVAEYFKPSIFTNPIATQITTAMMGPQPKWTFCSANSAMATIPGGTPQRQPVHSDADFAHPDHPFALVVNIPLVTTTPENGSTEIWLGTHNGFGLDAQEGAHGERASGRIRQDLLRQRQEVSPPIQPVIKKGSIIIRDLRLWHAGMPNLTQETRVMLAMIHFAPWFRNRMRLELGEDVKPILEGLEKEGKLGLDAPVDWVSREAVLDDYLNRGFGNSYDFSQEA
;
A
#
# COMPACT_ATOMS: atom_id res chain seq x y z
N MET A 1 -17.98 31.38 -52.81
CA MET A 1 -19.13 31.10 -51.92
C MET A 1 -18.60 30.24 -50.80
N GLY A 2 -18.35 30.84 -49.63
CA GLY A 2 -17.86 30.11 -48.46
C GLY A 2 -19.02 29.54 -47.65
N PRO A 3 -18.81 28.46 -46.86
CA PRO A 3 -19.77 28.04 -45.85
C PRO A 3 -19.38 28.59 -44.47
N SER A 4 -20.40 29.21 -43.87
CA SER A 4 -20.59 29.72 -42.51
C SER A 4 -19.67 29.22 -41.39
N GLN A 5 -18.96 30.15 -40.77
CA GLN A 5 -18.56 30.07 -39.35
C GLN A 5 -19.80 30.27 -38.48
N SER A 6 -20.15 29.26 -37.67
CA SER A 6 -21.08 29.42 -36.56
C SER A 6 -20.35 30.06 -35.39
N THR A 7 -20.75 31.28 -35.03
CA THR A 7 -20.40 31.92 -33.77
C THR A 7 -21.01 31.14 -32.61
N GLN A 8 -20.21 30.30 -31.96
CA GLN A 8 -20.45 29.92 -30.57
C GLN A 8 -19.84 31.00 -29.68
N THR A 9 -20.70 31.64 -28.90
CA THR A 9 -20.35 32.40 -27.70
C THR A 9 -19.52 31.53 -26.76
N PRO A 10 -18.46 32.05 -26.12
CA PRO A 10 -17.69 31.30 -25.13
C PRO A 10 -18.59 31.06 -23.91
N ASP A 11 -18.73 29.79 -23.54
CA ASP A 11 -19.43 29.35 -22.35
C ASP A 11 -18.48 29.48 -21.14
N ASP A 12 -18.92 30.20 -20.11
CA ASP A 12 -18.17 30.56 -18.89
C ASP A 12 -18.06 29.37 -17.91
N SER A 13 -17.50 28.23 -18.37
CA SER A 13 -17.11 27.11 -17.50
C SER A 13 -15.59 27.00 -17.45
N TYR A 14 -14.92 27.85 -16.66
CA TYR A 14 -13.47 27.73 -16.41
C TYR A 14 -13.17 26.57 -15.45
N GLY A 15 -13.39 25.35 -15.93
CA GLY A 15 -12.97 24.11 -15.29
C GLY A 15 -11.47 23.89 -15.47
N GLN A 16 -10.79 23.46 -14.41
CA GLN A 16 -9.37 23.13 -14.42
C GLN A 16 -9.17 21.85 -15.25
N GLU A 17 -8.71 22.00 -16.50
CA GLU A 17 -8.54 20.86 -17.43
C GLU A 17 -7.46 19.87 -16.95
N PHE A 18 -6.51 20.37 -16.14
CA PHE A 18 -5.45 19.60 -15.50
C PHE A 18 -5.41 19.84 -13.99
N ILE A 19 -5.18 18.78 -13.22
CA ILE A 19 -4.87 18.85 -11.79
C ILE A 19 -3.36 19.06 -11.68
N LEU A 20 -2.95 20.32 -11.53
CA LEU A 20 -1.54 20.68 -11.40
C LEU A 20 -1.06 20.60 -9.94
N PRO A 21 0.26 20.51 -9.71
CA PRO A 21 0.82 20.69 -8.38
C PRO A 21 0.33 21.99 -7.70
N PRO A 22 0.09 21.97 -6.39
CA PRO A 22 -0.30 23.18 -5.67
C PRO A 22 0.82 24.21 -5.76
N PHE A 23 0.49 25.40 -6.26
CA PHE A 23 1.43 26.50 -6.42
C PHE A 23 0.71 27.81 -6.19
N THR A 24 1.34 28.73 -5.47
CA THR A 24 0.84 30.10 -5.39
C THR A 24 1.97 31.10 -5.32
N ARG A 25 1.78 32.25 -5.96
CA ARG A 25 2.72 33.36 -5.93
C ARG A 25 1.98 34.69 -5.86
N ASP A 26 2.51 35.62 -5.08
CA ASP A 26 2.02 37.00 -5.09
C ASP A 26 2.50 37.71 -6.36
N ILE A 27 1.56 38.26 -7.13
CA ILE A 27 1.84 38.96 -8.38
C ILE A 27 1.07 40.28 -8.44
N THR A 28 1.62 41.27 -9.15
CA THR A 28 1.00 42.59 -9.32
C THR A 28 -0.09 42.55 -10.39
N THR A 29 -1.26 42.04 -10.02
CA THR A 29 -2.50 42.14 -10.80
C THR A 29 -3.70 42.34 -9.87
N THR A 30 -4.76 42.94 -10.41
CA THR A 30 -6.07 43.00 -9.73
C THR A 30 -7.07 41.97 -10.27
N LYS A 31 -6.67 41.16 -11.26
CA LYS A 31 -7.51 40.16 -11.92
C LYS A 31 -7.13 38.75 -11.45
N PRO A 32 -7.95 38.10 -10.60
CA PRO A 32 -7.64 36.76 -10.07
C PRO A 32 -7.44 35.70 -11.16
N GLU A 33 -8.16 35.82 -12.28
CA GLU A 33 -8.03 34.90 -13.41
C GLU A 33 -6.65 35.01 -14.09
N ALA A 34 -6.12 36.23 -14.26
CA ALA A 34 -4.77 36.43 -14.79
C ALA A 34 -3.72 35.87 -13.82
N LYS A 35 -3.93 36.01 -12.50
CA LYS A 35 -3.05 35.40 -11.49
C LYS A 35 -2.98 33.89 -11.64
N ARG A 36 -4.12 33.23 -11.74
CA ARG A 36 -4.19 31.77 -11.91
C ARG A 36 -3.44 31.29 -13.16
N TRP A 37 -3.63 31.94 -14.30
CA TRP A 37 -2.93 31.58 -15.54
C TRP A 37 -1.41 31.80 -15.45
N VAL A 38 -0.94 32.82 -14.71
CA VAL A 38 0.49 33.01 -14.43
C VAL A 38 1.02 31.89 -13.53
N GLU A 39 0.29 31.51 -12.49
CA GLU A 39 0.65 30.39 -11.60
C GLU A 39 0.72 29.06 -12.37
N ASP A 40 -0.30 28.73 -13.16
CA ASP A 40 -0.31 27.53 -14.01
C ASP A 40 0.86 27.55 -15.02
N GLY A 41 1.15 28.71 -15.62
CA GLY A 41 2.27 28.89 -16.53
C GLY A 41 3.63 28.61 -15.90
N ILE A 42 3.84 29.06 -14.65
CA ILE A 42 5.06 28.77 -13.89
C ILE A 42 5.17 27.27 -13.61
N VAL A 43 4.08 26.63 -13.19
CA VAL A 43 4.06 25.18 -12.92
C VAL A 43 4.41 24.38 -14.18
N TRP A 44 3.85 24.74 -15.34
CA TRP A 44 4.19 24.08 -16.61
C TRP A 44 5.64 24.29 -17.02
N CYS A 45 6.20 25.48 -16.82
CA CYS A 45 7.62 25.73 -17.02
C CYS A 45 8.49 24.90 -16.06
N TYR A 46 8.12 24.78 -14.78
CA TYR A 46 8.81 23.90 -13.84
C TYR A 46 8.66 22.42 -14.19
N ALA A 47 7.58 22.03 -14.86
CA ALA A 47 7.41 20.71 -15.44
C ALA A 47 8.08 20.52 -16.81
N PHE A 48 8.86 21.50 -17.28
CA PHE A 48 9.48 21.52 -18.60
C PHE A 48 8.52 21.43 -19.80
N ASN A 49 7.21 21.60 -19.59
CA ASN A 49 6.24 21.82 -20.67
C ASN A 49 6.15 23.32 -21.00
N HIS A 50 7.20 23.83 -21.63
CA HIS A 50 7.31 25.26 -21.95
C HIS A 50 6.26 25.75 -22.94
N ALA A 51 5.77 24.89 -23.85
CA ALA A 51 4.75 25.25 -24.82
C ALA A 51 3.39 25.52 -24.14
N GLU A 52 3.00 24.67 -23.18
CA GLU A 52 1.80 24.93 -22.39
C GLU A 52 1.99 26.12 -21.44
N GLY A 53 3.21 26.30 -20.90
CA GLY A 53 3.57 27.50 -20.13
C GLY A 53 3.38 28.79 -20.94
N GLU A 54 3.89 28.84 -22.16
CA GLU A 54 3.70 29.94 -23.11
C GLU A 54 2.21 30.24 -23.32
N ARG A 55 1.39 29.22 -23.59
CA ARG A 55 -0.06 29.37 -23.76
C ARG A 55 -0.73 29.97 -22.52
N CYS A 56 -0.32 29.54 -21.33
CA CYS A 56 -0.83 30.07 -20.06
C CYS A 56 -0.48 31.55 -19.89
N PHE A 57 0.76 31.94 -20.18
CA PHE A 57 1.17 33.35 -20.08
C PHE A 57 0.51 34.24 -21.14
N GLU A 58 0.32 33.76 -22.36
CA GLU A 58 -0.46 34.48 -23.38
C GLU A 58 -1.89 34.71 -22.92
N ARG A 59 -2.52 33.68 -22.33
CA ARG A 59 -3.87 33.81 -21.79
C ARG A 59 -3.94 34.82 -20.64
N ALA A 60 -2.94 34.82 -19.75
CA ALA A 60 -2.83 35.83 -18.70
C ALA A 60 -2.70 37.26 -19.27
N ILE A 61 -1.93 37.44 -20.34
CA ILE A 61 -1.76 38.75 -21.02
C ILE A 61 -3.06 39.23 -21.67
N GLU A 62 -3.83 38.32 -22.28
CA GLU A 62 -5.15 38.65 -22.84
C GLU A 62 -6.12 39.16 -21.76
N ILE A 63 -6.08 38.54 -20.59
CA ILE A 63 -6.92 38.92 -19.45
C ILE A 63 -6.43 40.22 -18.83
N ASP A 64 -5.13 40.35 -18.55
CA ASP A 64 -4.52 41.54 -17.95
C ASP A 64 -3.27 42.03 -18.72
N PRO A 65 -3.44 42.93 -19.71
CA PRO A 65 -2.33 43.48 -20.49
C PRO A 65 -1.34 44.35 -19.69
N ASP A 66 -1.64 44.68 -18.44
CA ASP A 66 -0.76 45.42 -17.53
C ASP A 66 -0.01 44.50 -16.54
N CYS A 67 -0.21 43.17 -16.61
CA CYS A 67 0.47 42.20 -15.76
C CYS A 67 1.95 42.01 -16.17
N CYS A 68 2.87 42.61 -15.40
CA CYS A 68 4.31 42.54 -15.66
C CYS A 68 4.84 41.11 -15.69
N LEU A 69 4.46 40.28 -14.70
CA LEU A 69 4.98 38.91 -14.57
C LEU A 69 4.49 37.97 -15.67
N ALA A 70 3.34 38.23 -16.31
CA ALA A 70 2.88 37.43 -17.44
C ALA A 70 3.77 37.61 -18.67
N TYR A 71 4.22 38.84 -18.96
CA TYR A 71 5.20 39.09 -20.02
C TYR A 71 6.59 38.53 -19.69
N TRP A 72 7.02 38.61 -18.42
CA TRP A 72 8.25 37.94 -17.98
C TRP A 72 8.14 36.43 -18.16
N GLY A 73 7.01 35.83 -17.78
CA GLY A 73 6.76 34.39 -17.88
C GLY A 73 6.76 33.92 -19.33
N LEU A 74 6.15 34.69 -20.24
CA LEU A 74 6.21 34.43 -21.68
C LEU A 74 7.65 34.42 -22.20
N ALA A 75 8.46 35.41 -21.80
CA ALA A 75 9.88 35.44 -22.14
C ALA A 75 10.69 34.31 -21.44
N PHE A 76 10.28 33.83 -20.28
CA PHE A 76 10.92 32.69 -19.64
C PHE A 76 10.60 31.38 -20.37
N ALA A 77 9.32 31.15 -20.70
CA ALA A 77 8.82 29.96 -21.38
C ALA A 77 9.44 29.79 -22.77
N LEU A 78 9.55 30.87 -23.54
CA LEU A 78 10.18 30.86 -24.87
C LEU A 78 11.69 30.58 -24.83
N GLY A 79 12.36 30.90 -23.72
CA GLY A 79 13.80 30.76 -23.58
C GLY A 79 14.29 29.30 -23.53
N PRO A 80 15.62 29.08 -23.50
CA PRO A 80 16.20 27.76 -23.37
C PRO A 80 15.87 27.16 -22.00
N ASN A 81 16.00 25.86 -21.84
CA ASN A 81 16.05 25.20 -20.53
C ASN A 81 17.13 24.11 -20.51
N TYR A 82 17.26 23.41 -19.38
CA TYR A 82 18.28 22.37 -19.19
C TYR A 82 18.31 21.30 -20.30
N ASN A 83 17.15 20.97 -20.86
CA ASN A 83 16.96 19.92 -21.86
C ASN A 83 16.83 20.45 -23.30
N LYS A 84 16.41 21.71 -23.49
CA LYS A 84 16.44 22.45 -24.77
C LYS A 84 17.37 23.67 -24.68
N PRO A 85 18.70 23.49 -24.71
CA PRO A 85 19.65 24.60 -24.72
C PRO A 85 19.57 25.38 -26.04
N TRP A 86 20.01 26.64 -26.09
CA TRP A 86 20.00 27.48 -27.30
C TRP A 86 20.54 26.81 -28.59
N LYS A 87 21.54 25.92 -28.46
CA LYS A 87 22.09 25.15 -29.59
C LYS A 87 21.09 24.17 -30.24
N ALA A 88 20.01 23.84 -29.56
CA ALA A 88 18.95 22.92 -30.01
C ALA A 88 17.86 23.65 -30.81
N PHE A 89 17.86 24.99 -30.82
CA PHE A 89 16.95 25.79 -31.64
C PHE A 89 17.54 25.89 -33.05
N ASP A 90 16.80 25.41 -34.04
CA ASP A 90 17.18 25.62 -35.43
C ASP A 90 17.07 27.11 -35.82
N ARG A 91 17.52 27.47 -37.03
CA ARG A 91 17.57 28.86 -37.47
C ARG A 91 16.21 29.57 -37.45
N ASN A 92 15.13 28.89 -37.81
CA ASN A 92 13.79 29.46 -37.85
C ASN A 92 13.19 29.53 -36.45
N ASP A 93 13.31 28.46 -35.67
CA ASP A 93 12.85 28.38 -34.27
C ASP A 93 13.55 29.46 -33.44
N LEU A 94 14.88 29.57 -33.54
CA LEU A 94 15.67 30.59 -32.86
C LEU A 94 15.22 32.00 -33.21
N LYS A 95 14.97 32.28 -34.50
CA LYS A 95 14.52 33.61 -34.94
C LYS A 95 13.13 33.93 -34.40
N HIS A 96 12.19 32.99 -34.46
CA HIS A 96 10.84 33.20 -33.94
C HIS A 96 10.88 33.46 -32.43
N THR A 97 11.59 32.59 -31.71
CA THR A 97 11.76 32.63 -30.26
C THR A 97 12.42 33.94 -29.79
N THR A 98 13.49 34.40 -30.44
CA THR A 98 14.17 35.64 -30.04
C THR A 98 13.33 36.88 -30.31
N LEU A 99 12.64 36.95 -31.46
CA LEU A 99 11.75 38.07 -31.78
C LEU A 99 10.61 38.20 -30.76
N LYS A 100 9.89 37.10 -30.50
CA LYS A 100 8.77 37.08 -29.57
C LYS A 100 9.22 37.31 -28.13
N GLY A 101 10.32 36.67 -27.72
CA GLY A 101 10.89 36.83 -26.39
C GLY A 101 11.40 38.25 -26.10
N LEU A 102 12.07 38.90 -27.06
CA LEU A 102 12.54 40.28 -26.90
C LEU A 102 11.38 41.28 -26.82
N GLU A 103 10.29 41.05 -27.55
CA GLU A 103 9.09 41.88 -27.43
C GLU A 103 8.44 41.73 -26.04
N ALA A 104 8.32 40.49 -25.55
CA ALA A 104 7.84 40.23 -24.19
C ALA A 104 8.74 40.88 -23.12
N CYS A 105 10.07 40.82 -23.28
CA CYS A 105 11.01 41.51 -22.39
C CYS A 105 10.78 43.03 -22.34
N LYS A 106 10.67 43.70 -23.50
CA LYS A 106 10.41 45.15 -23.57
C LYS A 106 9.10 45.52 -22.88
N ARG A 107 8.06 44.71 -23.06
CA ARG A 107 6.76 44.92 -22.41
C ARG A 107 6.87 44.75 -20.89
N ALA A 108 7.51 43.69 -20.40
CA ALA A 108 7.77 43.48 -18.97
C ALA A 108 8.53 44.67 -18.36
N GLU A 109 9.63 45.13 -18.99
CA GLU A 109 10.42 46.28 -18.55
C GLU A 109 9.59 47.58 -18.49
N SER A 110 8.69 47.81 -19.45
CA SER A 110 7.84 48.99 -19.48
C SER A 110 6.80 49.03 -18.34
N LEU A 111 6.39 47.86 -17.84
CA LEU A 111 5.41 47.69 -16.77
C LEU A 111 6.08 47.61 -15.38
N ALA A 112 7.35 47.23 -15.32
CA ALA A 112 8.14 47.05 -14.11
C ALA A 112 8.09 48.22 -13.10
N PRO A 113 8.01 49.52 -13.50
CA PRO A 113 7.89 50.62 -12.54
C PRO A 113 6.65 50.54 -11.64
N LYS A 114 5.57 49.89 -12.12
CA LYS A 114 4.31 49.70 -11.40
C LYS A 114 4.24 48.35 -10.66
N ALA A 115 5.20 47.45 -10.89
CA ALA A 115 5.23 46.11 -10.33
C ALA A 115 5.92 46.07 -8.95
N SER A 116 5.71 44.96 -8.23
CA SER A 116 6.39 44.63 -6.98
C SER A 116 7.93 44.64 -7.14
N PRO A 117 8.71 44.80 -6.04
CA PRO A 117 10.17 44.79 -6.12
C PRO A 117 10.75 43.56 -6.81
N ILE A 118 10.18 42.38 -6.54
CA ILE A 118 10.66 41.11 -7.11
C ILE A 118 10.35 41.02 -8.61
N GLU A 119 9.12 41.37 -9.02
CA GLU A 119 8.75 41.41 -10.44
C GLU A 119 9.61 42.39 -11.23
N ARG A 120 9.91 43.56 -10.65
CA ARG A 120 10.79 44.55 -11.26
C ARG A 120 12.21 44.02 -11.45
N ALA A 121 12.72 43.29 -10.46
CA ALA A 121 14.03 42.66 -10.55
C ALA A 121 14.06 41.59 -11.66
N LEU A 122 13.07 40.70 -11.70
CA LEU A 122 12.92 39.65 -12.71
C LEU A 122 12.76 40.21 -14.14
N ALA A 123 11.92 41.24 -14.31
CA ALA A 123 11.76 41.93 -15.59
C ALA A 123 13.08 42.57 -16.08
N GLY A 124 13.89 43.10 -15.17
CA GLY A 124 15.20 43.66 -15.50
C GLY A 124 16.26 42.62 -15.88
N THR A 125 16.16 41.39 -15.39
CA THR A 125 17.16 40.33 -15.68
C THR A 125 16.81 39.49 -16.91
N ILE A 126 15.53 39.23 -17.19
CA ILE A 126 15.11 38.29 -18.25
C ILE A 126 15.62 38.69 -19.64
N ARG A 127 15.81 39.99 -19.89
CA ARG A 127 16.38 40.51 -21.13
C ARG A 127 17.77 39.95 -21.43
N HIS A 128 18.54 39.57 -20.40
CA HIS A 128 19.88 39.01 -20.53
C HIS A 128 19.87 37.54 -20.99
N ARG A 129 18.71 36.86 -20.94
CA ARG A 129 18.52 35.50 -21.47
C ARG A 129 18.53 35.48 -23.01
N TYR A 130 18.35 36.64 -23.64
CA TYR A 130 18.23 36.85 -25.08
C TYR A 130 19.38 37.66 -25.68
N PRO A 131 19.65 37.53 -27.00
CA PRO A 131 20.64 38.36 -27.69
C PRO A 131 20.26 39.84 -27.71
N ASN A 132 21.28 40.72 -27.71
CA ASN A 132 21.08 42.18 -27.87
C ASN A 132 20.63 42.57 -29.30
N ASP A 133 21.04 41.77 -30.29
CA ASP A 133 20.75 41.94 -31.70
C ASP A 133 20.11 40.64 -32.20
N GLU A 134 18.93 40.73 -32.80
CA GLU A 134 18.22 39.61 -33.40
C GLU A 134 19.03 38.86 -34.47
N ASN A 135 20.09 39.47 -35.00
CA ASN A 135 21.02 38.86 -35.95
C ASN A 135 22.16 38.09 -35.27
N ASP A 136 22.40 38.29 -33.97
CA ASP A 136 23.35 37.50 -33.19
C ASP A 136 22.71 36.14 -32.88
N THR A 137 23.00 35.15 -33.71
CA THR A 137 22.41 33.80 -33.64
C THR A 137 23.38 32.74 -33.11
N ASN A 138 24.63 33.11 -32.78
CA ASN A 138 25.71 32.15 -32.53
C ASN A 138 26.44 32.34 -31.18
N ASN A 139 25.89 33.13 -30.25
CA ASN A 139 26.54 33.42 -28.97
C ASN A 139 25.78 32.94 -27.73
N ALA A 140 25.11 31.78 -27.86
CA ALA A 140 24.35 31.10 -26.80
C ALA A 140 25.06 31.07 -25.44
N ARG A 141 26.37 30.78 -25.43
CA ARG A 141 27.18 30.74 -24.20
C ARG A 141 27.20 32.09 -23.49
N ALA A 142 27.41 33.19 -24.23
CA ALA A 142 27.46 34.52 -23.64
C ALA A 142 26.11 34.94 -23.06
N TRP A 143 24.99 34.58 -23.69
CA TRP A 143 23.64 34.91 -23.19
C TRP A 143 23.35 34.16 -21.88
N ASN A 144 23.65 32.86 -21.80
CA ASN A 144 23.47 32.09 -20.56
C ASN A 144 24.35 32.67 -19.42
N HIS A 145 25.60 33.04 -19.71
CA HIS A 145 26.47 33.67 -18.71
C HIS A 145 25.93 35.04 -18.28
N ALA A 146 25.45 35.86 -19.22
CA ALA A 146 24.89 37.16 -18.92
C ALA A 146 23.64 37.06 -18.05
N TYR A 147 22.74 36.10 -18.33
CA TYR A 147 21.55 35.87 -17.52
C TYR A 147 21.89 35.35 -16.11
N ALA A 148 22.79 34.37 -15.99
CA ALA A 148 23.24 33.87 -14.69
C ALA A 148 23.91 34.96 -13.85
N GLN A 149 24.74 35.81 -14.47
CA GLN A 149 25.35 36.96 -13.79
C GLN A 149 24.31 38.01 -13.36
N ALA A 150 23.28 38.25 -14.18
CA ALA A 150 22.19 39.17 -13.85
C ALA A 150 21.28 38.65 -12.73
N MET A 151 21.05 37.33 -12.65
CA MET A 151 20.24 36.71 -11.60
C MET A 151 20.94 36.65 -10.24
N LYS A 152 22.28 36.62 -10.20
CA LYS A 152 23.05 36.58 -8.95
C LYS A 152 22.70 37.69 -7.95
N PRO A 153 22.69 38.99 -8.30
CA PRO A 153 22.28 40.04 -7.37
C PRO A 153 20.80 39.93 -6.96
N VAL A 154 19.92 39.46 -7.85
CA VAL A 154 18.49 39.22 -7.51
C VAL A 154 18.36 38.14 -6.46
N TYR A 155 19.08 37.02 -6.60
CA TYR A 155 19.13 35.99 -5.56
C TYR A 155 19.73 36.53 -4.26
N GLN A 156 20.79 37.32 -4.30
CA GLN A 156 21.38 37.88 -3.08
C GLN A 156 20.41 38.80 -2.31
N GLU A 157 19.57 39.54 -3.02
CA GLU A 157 18.55 40.42 -2.44
C GLU A 157 17.33 39.65 -1.93
N PHE A 158 16.83 38.69 -2.70
CA PHE A 158 15.58 37.94 -2.44
C PHE A 158 15.81 36.46 -2.14
N LYS A 159 16.92 36.11 -1.49
CA LYS A 159 17.32 34.71 -1.24
C LYS A 159 16.29 33.86 -0.47
N ASP A 160 15.39 34.49 0.27
CA ASP A 160 14.35 33.81 1.05
C ASP A 160 13.09 33.47 0.21
N ASP A 161 13.02 33.97 -1.03
CA ASP A 161 12.00 33.57 -2.02
C ASP A 161 12.45 32.29 -2.74
N LEU A 162 11.67 31.22 -2.59
CA LEU A 162 12.00 29.89 -3.11
C LEU A 162 11.98 29.84 -4.64
N ASP A 163 11.11 30.60 -5.32
CA ASP A 163 11.10 30.69 -6.78
C ASP A 163 12.36 31.41 -7.26
N ILE A 164 12.81 32.46 -6.57
CA ILE A 164 14.06 33.15 -6.91
C ILE A 164 15.27 32.22 -6.75
N ALA A 165 15.30 31.42 -5.69
CA ALA A 165 16.32 30.38 -5.52
C ALA A 165 16.30 29.37 -6.67
N THR A 166 15.11 28.86 -7.04
CA THR A 166 14.93 27.96 -8.18
C THR A 166 15.37 28.58 -9.51
N LEU A 167 14.95 29.81 -9.81
CA LEU A 167 15.27 30.50 -11.06
C LEU A 167 16.77 30.81 -11.19
N TYR A 168 17.44 31.10 -10.06
CA TYR A 168 18.89 31.27 -10.05
C TYR A 168 19.62 29.95 -10.26
N ALA A 169 19.16 28.87 -9.62
CA ALA A 169 19.66 27.53 -9.85
C ALA A 169 19.49 27.11 -11.32
N ASP A 170 18.31 27.32 -11.92
CA ASP A 170 18.07 27.09 -13.37
C ASP A 170 19.08 27.86 -14.22
N ALA A 171 19.28 29.15 -13.96
CA ALA A 171 20.22 29.98 -14.72
C ALA A 171 21.64 29.42 -14.70
N LEU A 172 22.10 28.94 -13.54
CA LEU A 172 23.42 28.31 -13.36
C LEU A 172 23.48 26.92 -14.03
N MET A 173 22.43 26.11 -13.93
CA MET A 173 22.37 24.78 -14.58
C MET A 173 22.50 24.90 -16.11
N ASN A 174 21.92 25.95 -16.70
CA ASN A 174 21.99 26.23 -18.14
C ASN A 174 23.38 26.66 -18.64
N LEU A 175 24.37 26.88 -17.77
CA LEU A 175 25.76 27.12 -18.18
C LEU A 175 26.42 25.86 -18.75
N THR A 176 26.07 24.69 -18.18
CA THR A 176 26.65 23.38 -18.52
C THR A 176 25.56 22.29 -18.50
N PRO A 177 24.54 22.35 -19.38
CA PRO A 177 23.47 21.37 -19.43
C PRO A 177 24.03 19.96 -19.69
N TRP A 178 23.56 18.97 -18.93
CA TRP A 178 24.04 17.57 -18.94
C TRP A 178 25.55 17.40 -18.66
N ALA A 179 26.17 18.41 -18.06
CA ALA A 179 27.58 18.41 -17.68
C ALA A 179 27.75 19.18 -16.35
N LEU A 180 26.92 18.90 -15.35
CA LEU A 180 27.07 19.49 -14.01
C LEU A 180 28.23 18.84 -13.24
N TRP A 181 28.33 17.51 -13.35
CA TRP A 181 29.40 16.71 -12.77
C TRP A 181 30.22 16.03 -13.86
N ASP A 182 31.52 15.89 -13.62
CA ASP A 182 32.33 14.89 -14.30
C ASP A 182 32.02 13.53 -13.67
N VAL A 183 31.17 12.76 -14.33
CA VAL A 183 30.72 11.45 -13.85
C VAL A 183 31.86 10.45 -13.61
N ARG A 184 33.05 10.62 -14.22
CA ARG A 184 34.19 9.73 -14.00
C ARG A 184 34.96 10.07 -12.72
N THR A 185 35.10 11.36 -12.42
CA THR A 185 35.89 11.83 -11.28
C THR A 185 35.06 12.19 -10.06
N GLY A 186 33.74 12.37 -10.23
CA GLY A 186 32.82 12.85 -9.20
C GLY A 186 33.00 14.33 -8.84
N LYS A 187 33.83 15.07 -9.58
CA LYS A 187 34.10 16.49 -9.36
C LYS A 187 33.17 17.34 -10.23
N PRO A 188 32.98 18.64 -9.90
CA PRO A 188 32.33 19.58 -10.81
C PRO A 188 32.95 19.52 -12.21
N ALA A 189 32.11 19.48 -13.24
CA ALA A 189 32.61 19.49 -14.61
C ALA A 189 33.27 20.85 -14.93
N PRO A 190 34.20 20.92 -15.91
CA PRO A 190 34.81 22.18 -16.31
C PRO A 190 33.78 23.24 -16.71
N GLY A 191 33.79 24.38 -16.02
CA GLY A 191 32.87 25.50 -16.26
C GLY A 191 31.50 25.34 -15.60
N SER A 192 31.27 24.29 -14.80
CA SER A 192 30.04 24.12 -14.04
C SER A 192 30.11 24.82 -12.69
N GLU A 193 29.00 25.46 -12.31
CA GLU A 193 28.81 26.11 -11.01
C GLU A 193 28.04 25.19 -10.03
N VAL A 194 28.10 23.87 -10.21
CA VAL A 194 27.27 22.90 -9.47
C VAL A 194 27.35 23.01 -7.94
N LEU A 195 28.48 23.44 -7.39
CA LEU A 195 28.62 23.65 -5.95
C LEU A 195 27.81 24.85 -5.46
N GLU A 196 27.74 25.93 -6.25
CA GLU A 196 26.88 27.08 -5.95
C GLU A 196 25.41 26.68 -6.11
N ILE A 197 25.08 25.90 -7.16
CA ILE A 197 23.72 25.36 -7.37
C ILE A 197 23.27 24.52 -6.16
N GLN A 198 24.11 23.58 -5.69
CA GLN A 198 23.81 22.78 -4.51
C GLN A 198 23.57 23.65 -3.27
N GLN A 199 24.43 24.64 -3.02
CA GLN A 199 24.27 25.54 -1.87
C GLN A 199 22.95 26.33 -1.92
N VAL A 200 22.55 26.81 -3.10
CA VAL A 200 21.28 27.52 -3.30
C VAL A 200 20.10 26.60 -3.04
N LEU A 201 20.09 25.41 -3.64
CA LEU A 201 18.99 24.45 -3.54
C LEU A 201 18.87 23.86 -2.14
N GLU A 202 19.96 23.44 -1.50
CA GLU A 202 19.95 22.88 -0.15
C GLU A 202 19.52 23.93 0.89
N ARG A 203 19.91 25.19 0.70
CA ARG A 203 19.39 26.29 1.52
C ARG A 203 17.89 26.52 1.28
N GLY A 204 17.42 26.44 0.04
CA GLY A 204 15.99 26.52 -0.29
C GLY A 204 15.19 25.41 0.37
N LEU A 205 15.64 24.16 0.24
CA LEU A 205 15.02 22.98 0.84
C LEU A 205 14.97 23.03 2.38
N ALA A 206 15.96 23.68 3.01
CA ALA A 206 16.01 23.85 4.47
C ALA A 206 15.08 24.95 5.02
N GLN A 207 14.43 25.74 4.16
CA GLN A 207 13.46 26.77 4.57
C GLN A 207 12.05 26.18 4.68
N ASP A 208 11.17 26.89 5.39
CA ASP A 208 9.75 26.53 5.48
C ASP A 208 9.12 26.50 4.08
N GLY A 209 8.39 25.41 3.77
CA GLY A 209 7.81 25.18 2.43
C GLY A 209 8.81 24.71 1.37
N GLY A 210 10.11 24.58 1.68
CA GLY A 210 11.13 24.13 0.74
C GLY A 210 10.85 22.75 0.13
N TYR A 211 10.39 21.80 0.96
CA TYR A 211 9.99 20.46 0.53
C TYR A 211 8.58 20.38 -0.10
N ASP A 212 7.89 21.50 -0.22
CA ASP A 212 6.63 21.61 -0.96
C ASP A 212 6.82 22.37 -2.30
N HIS A 213 8.03 22.90 -2.56
CA HIS A 213 8.33 23.71 -3.73
C HIS A 213 8.82 22.87 -4.92
N ILE A 214 7.91 22.61 -5.88
CA ILE A 214 8.18 21.72 -7.02
C ILE A 214 9.43 22.07 -7.82
N GLY A 215 9.74 23.36 -8.00
CA GLY A 215 10.90 23.81 -8.77
C GLY A 215 12.23 23.53 -8.07
N LEU A 216 12.26 23.57 -6.73
CA LEU A 216 13.47 23.25 -5.95
C LEU A 216 13.72 21.74 -5.97
N LEU A 217 12.64 20.97 -5.74
CA LEU A 217 12.69 19.51 -5.73
C LEU A 217 13.15 18.97 -7.09
N HIS A 218 12.56 19.48 -8.18
CA HIS A 218 12.92 19.10 -9.54
C HIS A 218 14.40 19.41 -9.84
N ALA A 219 14.84 20.65 -9.61
CA ALA A 219 16.22 21.05 -9.87
C ALA A 219 17.23 20.23 -9.02
N TYR A 220 16.88 19.90 -7.78
CA TYR A 220 17.76 19.13 -6.89
C TYR A 220 17.95 17.68 -7.35
N ILE A 221 16.91 17.06 -7.93
CA ILE A 221 17.03 15.73 -8.55
C ILE A 221 18.04 15.75 -9.70
N HIS A 222 17.91 16.70 -10.63
CA HIS A 222 18.87 16.85 -11.74
C HIS A 222 20.30 17.14 -11.28
N VAL A 223 20.46 17.90 -10.20
CA VAL A 223 21.79 18.18 -9.64
C VAL A 223 22.41 16.94 -8.98
N THR A 224 21.60 16.05 -8.41
CA THR A 224 22.09 14.89 -7.65
C THR A 224 22.27 13.63 -8.51
N GLU A 225 21.52 13.46 -9.60
CA GLU A 225 21.53 12.25 -10.45
C GLU A 225 22.91 11.92 -11.05
N MET A 226 23.66 12.95 -11.48
CA MET A 226 24.99 12.79 -12.08
C MET A 226 26.11 12.70 -11.03
N SER A 227 25.79 12.88 -9.75
CA SER A 227 26.78 12.92 -8.67
C SER A 227 27.25 11.51 -8.26
N THR A 228 28.21 11.46 -7.34
CA THR A 228 28.63 10.20 -6.70
C THR A 228 27.66 9.71 -5.63
N GLU A 229 26.68 10.53 -5.24
CA GLU A 229 25.75 10.27 -4.13
C GLU A 229 24.31 10.61 -4.55
N PRO A 230 23.73 9.96 -5.58
CA PRO A 230 22.35 10.19 -5.99
C PRO A 230 21.33 9.97 -4.86
N GLU A 231 21.69 9.20 -3.84
CA GLU A 231 20.87 8.93 -2.66
C GLU A 231 20.50 10.20 -1.88
N LYS A 232 21.28 11.29 -2.01
CA LYS A 232 20.96 12.60 -1.39
C LYS A 232 19.65 13.19 -1.89
N GLY A 233 19.27 12.91 -3.13
CA GLY A 233 18.05 13.41 -3.75
C GLY A 233 16.78 12.63 -3.36
N LEU A 234 16.88 11.50 -2.65
CA LEU A 234 15.72 10.61 -2.43
C LEU A 234 14.59 11.26 -1.63
N LEU A 235 14.91 12.10 -0.66
CA LEU A 235 13.89 12.84 0.08
C LEU A 235 13.16 13.83 -0.84
N ALA A 236 13.90 14.57 -1.68
CA ALA A 236 13.29 15.47 -2.65
C ALA A 236 12.41 14.71 -3.67
N ALA A 237 12.87 13.55 -4.14
CA ALA A 237 12.11 12.67 -5.02
C ALA A 237 10.82 12.15 -4.37
N GLU A 238 10.81 11.85 -3.07
CA GLU A 238 9.60 11.44 -2.35
C GLU A 238 8.55 12.54 -2.30
N HIS A 239 8.97 13.75 -1.95
CA HIS A 239 8.08 14.91 -1.90
C HIS A 239 7.54 15.24 -3.29
N LEU A 240 8.40 15.28 -4.32
CA LEU A 240 7.98 15.60 -5.68
C LEU A 240 6.96 14.59 -6.21
N ARG A 241 7.16 13.31 -5.94
CA ARG A 241 6.24 12.24 -6.35
C ARG A 241 4.82 12.43 -5.83
N ARG A 242 4.68 13.03 -4.64
CA ARG A 242 3.38 13.32 -4.01
C ARG A 242 2.70 14.56 -4.60
N LEU A 243 3.49 15.52 -5.11
CA LEU A 243 3.03 16.81 -5.58
C LEU A 243 2.78 16.86 -7.09
N ALA A 244 3.45 16.01 -7.87
CA ALA A 244 3.50 16.10 -9.33
C ALA A 244 2.14 16.08 -10.05
N ASN A 245 1.10 15.46 -9.45
CA ASN A 245 -0.25 15.36 -10.00
C ASN A 245 -0.28 14.97 -11.50
N GLU A 246 -0.90 15.79 -12.36
CA GLU A 246 -1.01 15.56 -13.82
C GLU A 246 0.07 16.28 -14.64
N ALA A 247 1.17 16.71 -14.02
CA ALA A 247 2.36 17.16 -14.75
C ALA A 247 3.28 15.95 -15.02
N GLY A 248 3.19 15.38 -16.24
CA GLY A 248 3.86 14.13 -16.64
C GLY A 248 5.35 14.09 -16.27
N HIS A 249 6.11 15.06 -16.76
CA HIS A 249 7.55 15.12 -16.47
C HIS A 249 7.89 15.20 -14.97
N LEU A 250 7.15 15.98 -14.16
CA LEU A 250 7.38 16.03 -12.70
C LEU A 250 7.07 14.68 -12.03
N ALA A 251 6.07 13.94 -12.54
CA ALA A 251 5.72 12.62 -12.03
C ALA A 251 6.79 11.58 -12.40
N HIS A 252 7.46 11.78 -13.53
CA HIS A 252 8.60 11.00 -14.00
C HIS A 252 9.86 11.25 -13.17
N MET A 253 10.23 12.51 -12.91
CA MET A 253 11.53 12.92 -12.33
C MET A 253 12.08 12.04 -11.19
N PRO A 254 11.28 11.58 -10.20
CA PRO A 254 11.76 10.65 -9.18
C PRO A 254 12.44 9.37 -9.72
N SER A 255 12.07 8.89 -10.92
CA SER A 255 12.61 7.66 -11.50
C SER A 255 14.09 7.76 -11.85
N HIS A 256 14.60 8.97 -12.11
CA HIS A 256 16.01 9.20 -12.39
C HIS A 256 16.89 8.63 -11.27
N LEU A 257 16.50 8.92 -10.02
CA LEU A 257 17.21 8.39 -8.84
C LEU A 257 16.85 6.93 -8.58
N ASP A 258 15.59 6.54 -8.75
CA ASP A 258 15.15 5.15 -8.54
C ASP A 258 15.97 4.16 -9.41
N ILE A 259 16.19 4.48 -10.68
CA ILE A 259 17.01 3.67 -11.60
C ILE A 259 18.46 3.59 -11.11
N LEU A 260 19.05 4.72 -10.71
CA LEU A 260 20.44 4.78 -10.24
C LEU A 260 20.68 4.00 -8.95
N ILE A 261 19.69 3.90 -8.06
CA ILE A 261 19.79 3.12 -6.82
C ILE A 261 19.31 1.67 -6.98
N GLY A 262 18.81 1.31 -8.17
CA GLY A 262 18.33 -0.04 -8.47
C GLY A 262 16.93 -0.35 -7.94
N ASP A 263 16.09 0.65 -7.69
CA ASP A 263 14.66 0.47 -7.38
C ASP A 263 13.81 0.55 -8.66
N TYR A 264 14.01 -0.42 -9.55
CA TYR A 264 13.30 -0.49 -10.83
C TYR A 264 11.78 -0.55 -10.68
N ARG A 265 11.26 -1.05 -9.54
CA ARG A 265 9.82 -1.12 -9.28
C ARG A 265 9.23 0.28 -9.08
N ARG A 266 9.89 1.13 -8.27
CA ARG A 266 9.45 2.53 -8.10
C ARG A 266 9.60 3.33 -9.39
N ALA A 267 10.65 3.06 -10.16
CA ALA A 267 10.83 3.66 -11.48
C ALA A 267 9.68 3.30 -12.44
N ILE A 268 9.32 2.02 -12.55
CA ILE A 268 8.16 1.57 -13.35
C ILE A 268 6.87 2.29 -12.90
N SER A 269 6.64 2.37 -11.59
CA SER A 269 5.45 3.04 -11.05
C SER A 269 5.42 4.54 -11.38
N ALA A 270 6.55 5.26 -11.22
CA ALA A 270 6.62 6.69 -11.53
C ALA A 270 6.32 6.97 -13.00
N ASN A 271 7.00 6.23 -13.89
CA ASN A 271 6.88 6.40 -15.33
C ASN A 271 5.50 6.01 -15.85
N ALA A 272 4.88 4.95 -15.30
CA ALA A 272 3.51 4.60 -15.67
C ALA A 272 2.52 5.73 -15.33
N LYS A 273 2.72 6.41 -14.18
CA LYS A 273 1.89 7.57 -13.80
C LYS A 273 2.15 8.77 -14.71
N ALA A 274 3.40 9.01 -15.08
CA ALA A 274 3.81 10.07 -15.98
C ALA A 274 3.19 9.90 -17.38
N VAL A 275 3.33 8.70 -17.95
CA VAL A 275 2.70 8.31 -19.22
C VAL A 275 1.18 8.53 -19.18
N MET A 276 0.49 8.14 -18.10
CA MET A 276 -0.96 8.40 -17.97
C MET A 276 -1.30 9.90 -18.00
N ALA A 277 -0.50 10.74 -17.34
CA ALA A 277 -0.70 12.18 -17.34
C ALA A 277 -0.44 12.79 -18.73
N ASP A 278 0.59 12.31 -19.42
CA ASP A 278 0.93 12.77 -20.77
C ASP A 278 -0.09 12.35 -21.83
N GLU A 279 -0.65 11.14 -21.75
CA GLU A 279 -1.73 10.72 -22.64
C GLU A 279 -2.98 11.59 -22.43
N LYS A 280 -3.29 11.99 -21.18
CA LYS A 280 -4.33 12.98 -20.92
C LYS A 280 -3.98 14.32 -21.56
N PHE A 281 -2.75 14.82 -21.37
CA PHE A 281 -2.29 16.08 -21.97
C PHE A 281 -2.52 16.09 -23.49
N VAL A 282 -2.13 15.03 -24.17
CA VAL A 282 -2.21 14.94 -25.64
C VAL A 282 -3.64 14.82 -26.12
N SER A 283 -4.50 14.12 -25.37
CA SER A 283 -5.93 14.05 -25.70
C SER A 283 -6.61 15.44 -25.69
N LEU A 284 -6.08 16.38 -24.91
CA LEU A 284 -6.63 17.73 -24.75
C LEU A 284 -5.89 18.81 -25.54
N ARG A 285 -4.59 18.65 -25.79
CA ARG A 285 -3.72 19.65 -26.42
C ARG A 285 -3.16 19.23 -27.78
N GLY A 286 -3.25 17.95 -28.13
CA GLY A 286 -2.52 17.37 -29.24
C GLY A 286 -1.05 17.10 -28.90
N GLY A 287 -0.32 16.59 -29.89
CA GLY A 287 1.12 16.38 -29.83
C GLY A 287 1.82 17.06 -31.01
N GLY A 288 3.06 16.68 -31.28
CA GLY A 288 3.82 17.16 -32.45
C GLY A 288 4.64 18.43 -32.19
N ASP A 289 4.76 18.85 -30.93
CA ASP A 289 5.72 19.87 -30.49
C ASP A 289 6.94 19.24 -29.79
N PHE A 290 7.82 20.09 -29.24
CA PHE A 290 9.00 19.64 -28.51
C PHE A 290 8.65 18.89 -27.21
N TYR A 291 7.47 19.11 -26.61
CA TYR A 291 7.06 18.37 -25.40
C TYR A 291 6.89 16.87 -25.67
N THR A 292 6.60 16.49 -26.92
CA THR A 292 6.58 15.08 -27.37
C THR A 292 7.86 14.33 -27.00
N ILE A 293 9.02 14.99 -26.96
CA ILE A 293 10.29 14.36 -26.58
C ILE A 293 10.28 13.93 -25.11
N TYR A 294 9.74 14.74 -24.20
CA TYR A 294 9.62 14.40 -22.77
C TYR A 294 8.67 13.24 -22.56
N ARG A 295 7.54 13.24 -23.29
CA ARG A 295 6.61 12.10 -23.27
C ARG A 295 7.29 10.80 -23.68
N MET A 296 8.07 10.84 -24.76
CA MET A 296 8.78 9.66 -25.26
C MET A 296 9.90 9.23 -24.32
N HIS A 297 10.52 10.17 -23.63
CA HIS A 297 11.46 9.90 -22.54
C HIS A 297 10.80 9.15 -21.38
N ASP A 298 9.60 9.54 -20.97
CA ASP A 298 8.84 8.85 -19.91
C ASP A 298 8.49 7.40 -20.31
N TYR A 299 8.09 7.17 -21.57
CA TYR A 299 7.94 5.82 -22.11
C TYR A 299 9.26 5.04 -22.13
N HIS A 300 10.35 5.68 -22.56
CA HIS A 300 11.67 5.04 -22.67
C HIS A 300 12.20 4.60 -21.30
N SER A 301 12.06 5.44 -20.27
CA SER A 301 12.42 5.10 -18.89
C SER A 301 11.53 4.02 -18.28
N LEU A 302 10.22 4.00 -18.60
CA LEU A 302 9.35 2.88 -18.24
C LEU A 302 9.88 1.56 -18.81
N ILE A 303 10.19 1.54 -20.11
CA ILE A 303 10.69 0.35 -20.81
C ILE A 303 12.03 -0.08 -20.23
N TYR A 304 12.95 0.87 -19.99
CA TYR A 304 14.28 0.60 -19.44
C TYR A 304 14.18 -0.05 -18.06
N ALA A 305 13.41 0.55 -17.14
CA ALA A 305 13.22 -0.02 -15.81
C ALA A 305 12.57 -1.41 -15.86
N ALA A 306 11.58 -1.61 -16.75
CA ALA A 306 10.94 -2.91 -16.96
C ALA A 306 11.91 -3.98 -17.49
N MET A 307 12.80 -3.64 -18.43
CA MET A 307 13.84 -4.55 -18.92
C MET A 307 14.81 -4.98 -17.81
N PHE A 308 15.14 -4.09 -16.88
CA PHE A 308 16.04 -4.37 -15.75
C PHE A 308 15.35 -5.10 -14.59
N ALA A 309 14.03 -4.96 -14.46
CA ALA A 309 13.20 -5.72 -13.54
C ALA A 309 12.78 -7.10 -14.08
N GLY A 310 13.02 -7.39 -15.37
CA GLY A 310 12.58 -8.64 -16.00
C GLY A 310 11.08 -8.70 -16.29
N GLN A 311 10.47 -7.55 -16.60
CA GLN A 311 9.05 -7.35 -16.90
C GLN A 311 8.82 -7.18 -18.42
N TYR A 312 8.85 -8.28 -19.16
CA TYR A 312 8.66 -8.32 -20.62
C TYR A 312 7.30 -7.74 -21.04
N GLY A 313 6.22 -8.09 -20.34
CA GLY A 313 4.87 -7.66 -20.65
C GLY A 313 4.70 -6.14 -20.52
N VAL A 314 5.31 -5.54 -19.49
CA VAL A 314 5.35 -4.08 -19.33
C VAL A 314 6.17 -3.43 -20.44
N SER A 315 7.36 -3.96 -20.74
CA SER A 315 8.22 -3.44 -21.81
C SER A 315 7.52 -3.45 -23.17
N ILE A 316 6.84 -4.55 -23.54
CA ILE A 316 6.17 -4.66 -24.84
C ILE A 316 4.94 -3.77 -24.92
N LYS A 317 4.12 -3.71 -23.87
CA LYS A 317 2.97 -2.79 -23.86
C LYS A 317 3.40 -1.33 -24.02
N ALA A 318 4.43 -0.93 -23.27
CA ALA A 318 4.93 0.44 -23.32
C ALA A 318 5.55 0.78 -24.68
N VAL A 319 6.28 -0.14 -25.33
CA VAL A 319 6.84 0.13 -26.67
C VAL A 319 5.75 0.19 -27.74
N ASP A 320 4.68 -0.60 -27.65
CA ASP A 320 3.54 -0.52 -28.57
C ASP A 320 2.88 0.88 -28.51
N GLN A 321 2.70 1.40 -27.29
CA GLN A 321 2.16 2.74 -27.05
C GLN A 321 3.12 3.84 -27.51
N MET A 322 4.40 3.73 -27.18
CA MET A 322 5.43 4.69 -27.58
C MET A 322 5.57 4.78 -29.10
N GLU A 323 5.57 3.64 -29.80
CA GLU A 323 5.60 3.63 -31.27
C GLU A 323 4.35 4.30 -31.86
N SER A 324 3.17 4.02 -31.29
CA SER A 324 1.91 4.63 -31.73
C SER A 324 1.86 6.15 -31.49
N ALA A 325 2.52 6.62 -30.45
CA ALA A 325 2.62 8.03 -30.09
C ALA A 325 3.61 8.84 -30.94
N ILE A 326 4.33 8.20 -31.87
CA ILE A 326 5.25 8.82 -32.82
C ILE A 326 4.81 8.45 -34.25
N PRO A 327 3.76 9.09 -34.80
CA PRO A 327 3.39 8.89 -36.19
C PRO A 327 4.49 9.42 -37.13
N ASP A 328 4.61 8.85 -38.33
CA ASP A 328 5.59 9.31 -39.31
C ASP A 328 5.40 10.79 -39.71
N GLU A 329 4.19 11.32 -39.54
CA GLU A 329 3.85 12.73 -39.80
C GLU A 329 4.68 13.67 -38.93
N ASP A 330 4.83 13.35 -37.63
CA ASP A 330 5.66 14.10 -36.69
C ASP A 330 7.12 14.04 -37.09
N LEU A 331 7.61 12.85 -37.48
CA LEU A 331 8.99 12.66 -37.94
C LEU A 331 9.31 13.43 -39.23
N ARG A 332 8.31 13.80 -40.03
CA ARG A 332 8.50 14.59 -41.26
C ARG A 332 8.54 16.10 -41.02
N ILE A 333 8.26 16.56 -39.79
CA ILE A 333 8.38 17.98 -39.42
C ILE A 333 9.86 18.40 -39.51
N GLN A 334 10.11 19.44 -40.31
CA GLN A 334 11.46 19.91 -40.65
C GLN A 334 12.00 20.98 -39.70
N SER A 335 11.12 21.68 -38.96
CA SER A 335 11.49 22.76 -38.04
C SER A 335 10.48 22.85 -36.88
N PRO A 336 10.89 22.51 -35.64
CA PRO A 336 12.14 21.84 -35.32
C PRO A 336 12.25 20.48 -36.04
N PRO A 337 13.46 20.01 -36.40
CA PRO A 337 13.65 18.75 -37.13
C PRO A 337 13.34 17.56 -36.21
N LEU A 338 12.07 17.23 -36.01
CA LEU A 338 11.63 16.27 -34.99
C LEU A 338 12.17 14.86 -35.24
N ALA A 339 12.41 14.51 -36.50
CA ALA A 339 13.12 13.29 -36.86
C ALA A 339 14.43 13.12 -36.06
N ASP A 340 15.23 14.19 -35.94
CA ASP A 340 16.53 14.15 -35.27
C ASP A 340 16.41 13.79 -33.78
N TRP A 341 15.26 14.07 -33.16
CA TRP A 341 15.01 13.87 -31.73
C TRP A 341 14.17 12.64 -31.41
N LEU A 342 13.20 12.30 -32.26
CA LEU A 342 12.18 11.29 -31.94
C LEU A 342 12.45 9.92 -32.54
N GLU A 343 13.19 9.83 -33.66
CA GLU A 343 13.35 8.57 -34.39
C GLU A 343 14.02 7.47 -33.55
N THR A 344 14.90 7.85 -32.62
CA THR A 344 15.58 6.88 -31.75
C THR A 344 14.60 6.05 -30.91
N PHE A 345 13.47 6.63 -30.48
CA PHE A 345 12.48 5.94 -29.67
C PHE A 345 11.75 4.84 -30.46
N ARG A 346 11.62 4.99 -31.78
CA ARG A 346 11.10 3.95 -32.69
C ARG A 346 12.03 2.73 -32.82
N SER A 347 13.28 2.83 -32.35
CA SER A 347 14.27 1.75 -32.43
C SER A 347 14.37 0.87 -31.17
N VAL A 348 13.49 1.08 -30.17
CA VAL A 348 13.56 0.43 -28.85
C VAL A 348 13.13 -1.04 -28.86
N ARG A 349 12.12 -1.43 -29.66
CA ARG A 349 11.58 -2.80 -29.68
C ARG A 349 12.64 -3.89 -29.93
N PRO A 350 13.56 -3.76 -30.90
CA PRO A 350 14.68 -4.70 -31.06
C PRO A 350 15.48 -4.94 -29.77
N HIS A 351 15.72 -3.90 -28.96
CA HIS A 351 16.43 -4.06 -27.70
C HIS A 351 15.61 -4.86 -26.68
N ILE A 352 14.29 -4.66 -26.59
CA ILE A 352 13.46 -5.49 -25.72
C ILE A 352 13.58 -6.96 -26.12
N PHE A 353 13.44 -7.25 -27.41
CA PHE A 353 13.53 -8.63 -27.91
C PHE A 353 14.90 -9.27 -27.65
N ILE A 354 16.00 -8.54 -27.85
CA ILE A 354 17.35 -9.06 -27.53
C ILE A 354 17.45 -9.42 -26.04
N ARG A 355 16.98 -8.54 -25.15
CA ARG A 355 17.08 -8.74 -23.69
C ARG A 355 16.39 -10.02 -23.25
N PHE A 356 15.22 -10.28 -23.80
CA PHE A 356 14.38 -11.42 -23.43
C PHE A 356 14.61 -12.65 -24.32
N GLY A 357 15.57 -12.59 -25.25
CA GLY A 357 15.92 -13.71 -26.13
C GLY A 357 14.81 -14.11 -27.11
N LYS A 358 14.07 -13.13 -27.64
CA LYS A 358 12.99 -13.31 -28.62
C LYS A 358 13.56 -13.39 -30.05
N TRP A 359 14.38 -14.42 -30.29
CA TRP A 359 15.21 -14.52 -31.48
C TRP A 359 14.39 -14.71 -32.76
N GLU A 360 13.36 -15.53 -32.70
CA GLU A 360 12.43 -15.77 -33.80
C GLU A 360 11.66 -14.50 -34.16
N GLU A 361 11.13 -13.78 -33.17
CA GLU A 361 10.41 -12.52 -33.37
C GLU A 361 11.32 -11.43 -33.98
N ILE A 362 12.61 -11.43 -33.64
CA ILE A 362 13.61 -10.54 -34.28
C ILE A 362 13.79 -10.90 -35.75
N ILE A 363 13.95 -12.19 -36.07
CA ILE A 363 14.16 -12.64 -37.46
C ILE A 363 12.97 -12.27 -38.34
N GLU A 364 11.76 -12.47 -37.82
CA GLU A 364 10.50 -12.17 -38.50
C GLU A 364 10.19 -10.67 -38.57
N MET A 365 10.86 -9.83 -37.76
CA MET A 365 10.60 -8.40 -37.71
C MET A 365 10.75 -7.74 -39.09
N PRO A 366 9.70 -7.07 -39.61
CA PRO A 366 9.80 -6.39 -40.89
C PRO A 366 10.70 -5.14 -40.79
N LEU A 367 11.36 -4.78 -41.89
CA LEU A 367 12.00 -3.47 -41.99
C LEU A 367 10.92 -2.39 -42.19
N PRO A 368 11.17 -1.14 -41.74
CA PRO A 368 10.29 -0.02 -42.04
C PRO A 368 10.11 0.17 -43.55
N SER A 369 8.93 0.64 -43.96
CA SER A 369 8.65 0.98 -45.37
C SER A 369 9.51 2.15 -45.86
N ASP A 370 9.66 3.17 -45.02
CA ASP A 370 10.49 4.35 -45.27
C ASP A 370 11.81 4.27 -44.47
N GLN A 371 12.80 3.56 -45.04
CA GLN A 371 14.10 3.34 -44.39
C GLN A 371 15.01 4.59 -44.40
N GLU A 372 14.67 5.62 -45.19
CA GLU A 372 15.38 6.90 -45.16
C GLU A 372 14.92 7.73 -43.95
N LEU A 373 13.61 7.78 -43.70
CA LEU A 373 13.06 8.43 -42.52
C LEU A 373 13.41 7.69 -41.23
N LEU A 374 13.27 6.35 -41.23
CA LEU A 374 13.51 5.45 -40.11
C LEU A 374 14.88 4.76 -40.21
N CYS A 375 15.92 5.56 -40.47
CA CYS A 375 17.28 5.10 -40.73
C CYS A 375 17.98 4.45 -39.52
N VAL A 376 17.82 5.02 -38.32
CA VAL A 376 18.33 4.47 -37.05
C VAL A 376 17.59 3.17 -36.74
N THR A 377 16.26 3.18 -36.86
CA THR A 377 15.43 1.99 -36.63
C THR A 377 15.83 0.84 -37.56
N THR A 378 16.05 1.14 -38.85
CA THR A 378 16.51 0.16 -39.85
C THR A 378 17.87 -0.44 -39.47
N ALA A 379 18.83 0.40 -39.06
CA ALA A 379 20.12 -0.09 -38.60
C ALA A 379 19.97 -0.98 -37.35
N THR A 380 19.21 -0.55 -36.34
CA THR A 380 19.00 -1.32 -35.10
C THR A 380 18.33 -2.68 -35.36
N ILE A 381 17.40 -2.77 -36.32
CA ILE A 381 16.78 -4.05 -36.70
C ILE A 381 17.80 -5.00 -37.33
N HIS A 382 18.65 -4.53 -38.25
CA HIS A 382 19.71 -5.37 -38.82
C HIS A 382 20.72 -5.82 -37.76
N TYR A 383 21.09 -4.94 -36.83
CA TYR A 383 21.90 -5.31 -35.67
C TYR A 383 21.25 -6.44 -34.88
N ALA A 384 19.97 -6.29 -34.50
CA ALA A 384 19.27 -7.29 -33.73
C ALA A 384 19.16 -8.63 -34.46
N LYS A 385 18.84 -8.62 -35.77
CA LYS A 385 18.83 -9.83 -36.60
C LYS A 385 20.20 -10.49 -36.66
N GLY A 386 21.28 -9.71 -36.75
CA GLY A 386 22.64 -10.23 -36.69
C GLY A 386 22.93 -10.96 -35.37
N VAL A 387 22.54 -10.37 -34.24
CA VAL A 387 22.68 -10.97 -32.91
C VAL A 387 21.82 -12.23 -32.79
N ALA A 388 20.56 -12.20 -33.25
CA ALA A 388 19.65 -13.34 -33.19
C ALA A 388 20.17 -14.53 -34.01
N TYR A 389 20.61 -14.30 -35.25
CA TYR A 389 21.22 -15.36 -36.06
C TYR A 389 22.51 -15.90 -35.45
N ALA A 390 23.35 -15.06 -34.84
CA ALA A 390 24.53 -15.50 -34.12
C ALA A 390 24.13 -16.39 -32.93
N ALA A 391 23.19 -15.94 -32.09
CA ALA A 391 22.70 -16.68 -30.94
C ALA A 391 22.15 -18.07 -31.32
N LEU A 392 21.46 -18.17 -32.47
CA LEU A 392 20.93 -19.42 -33.03
C LEU A 392 21.98 -20.27 -33.79
N GLY A 393 23.25 -19.83 -33.85
CA GLY A 393 24.33 -20.55 -34.53
C GLY A 393 24.33 -20.42 -36.06
N ASN A 394 23.48 -19.57 -36.64
CA ASN A 394 23.45 -19.30 -38.08
C ASN A 394 24.46 -18.20 -38.45
N VAL A 395 25.73 -18.57 -38.48
CA VAL A 395 26.87 -17.66 -38.71
C VAL A 395 26.80 -16.95 -40.07
N ASP A 396 26.36 -17.63 -41.13
CA ASP A 396 26.31 -17.06 -42.48
C ASP A 396 25.24 -15.96 -42.58
N GLU A 397 24.04 -16.19 -42.04
CA GLU A 397 22.99 -15.16 -42.00
C GLU A 397 23.36 -14.01 -41.05
N SER A 398 24.01 -14.29 -39.91
CA SER A 398 24.53 -13.25 -39.03
C SER A 398 25.57 -12.35 -39.73
N ALA A 399 26.49 -12.95 -40.49
CA ALA A 399 27.46 -12.20 -41.31
C ALA A 399 26.79 -11.33 -42.38
N LYS A 400 25.74 -11.82 -43.05
CA LYS A 400 24.94 -11.01 -43.99
C LYS A 400 24.25 -9.85 -43.29
N GLN A 401 23.63 -10.08 -42.13
CA GLN A 401 22.97 -9.02 -41.36
C GLN A 401 23.96 -7.98 -40.86
N ARG A 402 25.19 -8.38 -40.53
CA ARG A 402 26.28 -7.45 -40.20
C ARG A 402 26.63 -6.52 -41.36
N GLU A 403 26.74 -7.03 -42.58
CA GLU A 403 26.97 -6.19 -43.77
C GLU A 403 25.81 -5.22 -44.01
N LEU A 404 24.57 -5.69 -43.88
CA LEU A 404 23.37 -4.86 -44.00
C LEU A 404 23.28 -3.80 -42.91
N PHE A 405 23.65 -4.13 -41.68
CA PHE A 405 23.77 -3.20 -40.57
C PHE A 405 24.77 -2.08 -40.87
N LEU A 406 25.97 -2.41 -41.34
CA LEU A 406 26.99 -1.40 -41.70
C LEU A 406 26.50 -0.49 -42.83
N ALA A 407 25.84 -1.06 -43.85
CA ALA A 407 25.25 -0.29 -44.93
C ALA A 407 24.09 0.62 -44.46
N ALA A 408 23.28 0.17 -43.49
CA ALA A 408 22.21 0.98 -42.90
C ALA A 408 22.75 2.09 -42.00
N LYS A 409 23.72 1.77 -41.13
CA LYS A 409 24.42 2.73 -40.28
C LYS A 409 25.07 3.86 -41.08
N ALA A 410 25.65 3.56 -42.24
CA ALA A 410 26.25 4.57 -43.12
C ALA A 410 25.22 5.59 -43.68
N ARG A 411 23.92 5.27 -43.65
CA ARG A 411 22.83 6.18 -44.06
C ARG A 411 22.35 7.08 -42.92
N VAL A 412 22.70 6.79 -41.67
CA VAL A 412 22.24 7.55 -40.49
C VAL A 412 22.94 8.92 -40.48
N PRO A 413 22.19 10.03 -40.55
CA PRO A 413 22.78 11.37 -40.48
C PRO A 413 23.43 11.63 -39.11
N PRO A 414 24.51 12.44 -39.05
CA PRO A 414 25.14 12.82 -37.79
C PRO A 414 24.26 13.74 -36.91
N THR A 415 23.12 14.19 -37.43
CA THR A 415 22.11 14.99 -36.74
C THR A 415 21.15 14.15 -35.89
N ARG A 416 21.03 12.83 -36.12
CA ARG A 416 20.19 11.95 -35.31
C ARG A 416 20.77 11.80 -33.90
N ILE A 417 19.94 12.04 -32.89
CA ILE A 417 20.33 12.17 -31.50
C ILE A 417 19.57 11.17 -30.62
N ALA A 418 20.30 10.47 -29.76
CA ALA A 418 19.80 9.77 -28.59
C ALA A 418 20.25 10.58 -27.37
N TYR A 419 19.52 11.66 -27.10
CA TYR A 419 20.03 12.82 -26.34
C TYR A 419 20.59 12.42 -24.97
N PRO A 420 21.78 12.91 -24.57
CA PRO A 420 22.65 13.86 -25.27
C PRO A 420 23.66 13.22 -26.24
N ASN A 421 23.57 11.93 -26.57
CA ASN A 421 24.49 11.23 -27.48
C ASN A 421 24.03 11.29 -28.95
N LYS A 422 24.94 11.05 -29.90
CA LYS A 422 24.54 10.84 -31.29
C LYS A 422 24.10 9.39 -31.49
N CYS A 423 23.12 9.14 -32.35
CA CYS A 423 22.73 7.77 -32.68
C CYS A 423 23.89 6.98 -33.30
N LEU A 424 24.79 7.63 -34.05
CA LEU A 424 26.00 6.99 -34.59
C LEU A 424 26.92 6.43 -33.50
N ASP A 425 27.08 7.15 -32.38
CA ASP A 425 27.93 6.71 -31.26
C ASP A 425 27.28 5.51 -30.55
N VAL A 426 25.95 5.47 -30.46
CA VAL A 426 25.19 4.31 -29.93
C VAL A 426 25.32 3.11 -30.87
N LEU A 427 25.23 3.32 -32.19
CA LEU A 427 25.43 2.27 -33.20
C LEU A 427 26.89 1.79 -33.28
N ASP A 428 27.87 2.54 -32.79
CA ASP A 428 29.23 2.06 -32.59
C ASP A 428 29.30 0.98 -31.49
N VAL A 429 28.48 1.08 -30.44
CA VAL A 429 28.35 0.02 -29.41
C VAL A 429 27.77 -1.24 -30.02
N ALA A 430 26.68 -1.09 -30.81
CA ALA A 430 26.02 -2.18 -31.53
C ALA A 430 26.95 -2.91 -32.51
N GLU A 431 27.77 -2.17 -33.25
CA GLU A 431 28.76 -2.75 -34.18
C GLU A 431 29.74 -3.67 -33.46
N ALA A 432 30.36 -3.18 -32.37
CA ALA A 432 31.32 -3.96 -31.61
C ALA A 432 30.67 -5.15 -30.91
N MET A 433 29.41 -5.00 -30.46
CA MET A 433 28.64 -6.10 -29.88
C MET A 433 28.39 -7.20 -30.92
N LEU A 434 27.88 -6.83 -32.10
CA LEU A 434 27.59 -7.78 -33.18
C LEU A 434 28.85 -8.50 -33.68
N ASP A 435 29.97 -7.78 -33.80
CA ASP A 435 31.27 -8.39 -34.13
C ASP A 435 31.66 -9.44 -33.09
N GLY A 436 31.48 -9.13 -31.80
CA GLY A 436 31.74 -10.05 -30.70
C GLY A 436 30.89 -11.32 -30.76
N GLU A 437 29.57 -11.17 -30.91
CA GLU A 437 28.64 -12.31 -31.03
C GLU A 437 28.97 -13.21 -32.23
N LEU A 438 29.23 -12.59 -33.39
CA LEU A 438 29.53 -13.30 -34.62
C LEU A 438 30.85 -14.07 -34.51
N GLU A 439 31.92 -13.43 -34.04
CA GLU A 439 33.23 -14.07 -33.92
C GLU A 439 33.23 -15.17 -32.86
N TYR A 440 32.46 -15.01 -31.78
CA TYR A 440 32.31 -16.06 -30.78
C TYR A 440 31.71 -17.32 -31.42
N ARG A 441 30.66 -17.15 -32.22
CA ARG A 441 29.95 -18.26 -32.89
C ARG A 441 30.73 -18.85 -34.08
N ARG A 442 31.71 -18.12 -34.62
CA ARG A 442 32.74 -18.63 -35.53
C ARG A 442 33.81 -19.48 -34.83
N GLY A 443 33.84 -19.48 -33.49
CA GLY A 443 34.87 -20.16 -32.70
C GLY A 443 36.14 -19.32 -32.46
N ASN A 444 36.15 -18.05 -32.87
CA ASN A 444 37.28 -17.14 -32.69
C ASN A 444 37.21 -16.45 -31.30
N ILE A 445 37.27 -17.25 -30.23
CA ILE A 445 36.90 -16.84 -28.87
C ILE A 445 37.64 -15.58 -28.36
N GLU A 446 38.95 -15.50 -28.50
CA GLU A 446 39.70 -14.34 -27.99
C GLU A 446 39.43 -13.05 -28.79
N LEU A 447 39.24 -13.17 -30.10
CA LEU A 447 38.85 -12.05 -30.96
C LEU A 447 37.45 -11.55 -30.60
N ALA A 448 36.51 -12.48 -30.35
CA ALA A 448 35.18 -12.15 -29.86
C ALA A 448 35.22 -11.35 -28.55
N PHE A 449 36.02 -11.78 -27.59
CA PHE A 449 36.21 -11.07 -26.34
C PHE A 449 36.90 -9.71 -26.49
N GLU A 450 37.78 -9.53 -27.48
CA GLU A 450 38.32 -8.22 -27.84
C GLU A 450 37.21 -7.26 -28.32
N HIS A 451 36.35 -7.74 -29.23
CA HIS A 451 35.21 -6.96 -29.71
C HIS A 451 34.21 -6.62 -28.60
N LEU A 452 33.89 -7.57 -27.71
CA LEU A 452 32.97 -7.33 -26.59
C LEU A 452 33.54 -6.34 -25.57
N ARG A 453 34.85 -6.40 -25.27
CA ARG A 453 35.52 -5.35 -24.45
C ARG A 453 35.46 -3.99 -25.13
N LYS A 454 35.68 -3.92 -26.44
CA LYS A 454 35.51 -2.68 -27.21
C LYS A 454 34.07 -2.15 -27.16
N SER A 455 33.07 -3.03 -27.16
CA SER A 455 31.66 -2.65 -26.97
C SER A 455 31.43 -2.04 -25.59
N ILE A 456 31.99 -2.65 -24.53
CA ILE A 456 31.96 -2.12 -23.16
C ILE A 456 32.64 -0.75 -23.07
N ASP A 457 33.83 -0.58 -23.66
CA ASP A 457 34.56 0.70 -23.66
C ASP A 457 33.78 1.81 -24.38
N ARG A 458 33.10 1.46 -25.48
CA ARG A 458 32.22 2.38 -26.21
C ARG A 458 30.98 2.75 -25.40
N ASP A 459 30.32 1.78 -24.76
CA ASP A 459 29.17 2.00 -23.89
C ASP A 459 29.52 2.92 -22.70
N ASP A 460 30.57 2.57 -21.95
CA ASP A 460 31.15 3.38 -20.87
C ASP A 460 31.60 4.78 -21.35
N GLY A 461 31.93 4.90 -22.63
CA GLY A 461 32.36 6.12 -23.29
C GLY A 461 31.23 7.09 -23.64
N LEU A 462 29.99 6.60 -23.73
CA LEU A 462 28.83 7.46 -23.99
C LEU A 462 28.64 8.49 -22.86
N ARG A 463 28.15 9.67 -23.22
CA ARG A 463 27.76 10.70 -22.25
C ARG A 463 26.63 10.16 -21.38
N TYR A 464 26.65 10.55 -20.11
CA TYR A 464 25.57 10.22 -19.19
C TYR A 464 24.23 10.72 -19.74
N ALA A 465 23.24 9.86 -19.66
CA ALA A 465 21.85 10.07 -20.01
C ALA A 465 21.02 9.28 -18.99
N GLU A 466 19.83 9.75 -18.70
CA GLU A 466 18.80 8.97 -18.01
C GLU A 466 17.68 8.72 -19.04
N PRO A 467 17.16 7.49 -19.17
CA PRO A 467 17.96 6.28 -18.96
C PRO A 467 19.12 6.26 -19.98
N TRP A 468 20.09 5.37 -19.81
CA TRP A 468 21.25 5.35 -20.71
C TRP A 468 20.85 5.09 -22.17
N ALA A 469 21.51 5.80 -23.10
CA ALA A 469 21.22 5.72 -24.53
C ALA A 469 21.42 4.30 -25.12
N TRP A 470 22.30 3.49 -24.52
CA TRP A 470 22.42 2.06 -24.82
C TRP A 470 21.58 1.25 -23.81
N MET A 471 20.58 0.54 -24.32
CA MET A 471 19.50 -0.02 -23.48
C MET A 471 19.87 -1.26 -22.65
N GLN A 472 21.02 -1.89 -22.91
CA GLN A 472 21.41 -3.12 -22.21
C GLN A 472 22.92 -3.14 -21.97
N PRO A 473 23.42 -3.30 -20.75
CA PRO A 473 24.86 -3.19 -20.49
C PRO A 473 25.63 -4.23 -21.31
N ALA A 474 26.58 -3.77 -22.14
CA ALA A 474 27.35 -4.67 -23.02
C ALA A 474 28.12 -5.76 -22.24
N ARG A 475 28.43 -5.45 -20.98
CA ARG A 475 29.07 -6.33 -20.00
C ARG A 475 28.31 -7.64 -19.77
N HIS A 476 26.99 -7.65 -19.92
CA HIS A 476 26.18 -8.84 -19.64
C HIS A 476 26.47 -9.97 -20.63
N ALA A 477 26.51 -9.66 -21.93
CA ALA A 477 26.86 -10.61 -22.98
C ALA A 477 28.29 -11.13 -22.79
N TYR A 478 29.24 -10.21 -22.55
CA TYR A 478 30.63 -10.59 -22.26
C TYR A 478 30.77 -11.54 -21.07
N ALA A 479 30.14 -11.22 -19.95
CA ALA A 479 30.19 -12.05 -18.75
C ALA A 479 29.52 -13.41 -18.94
N ALA A 480 28.39 -13.47 -19.64
CA ALA A 480 27.70 -14.72 -19.92
C ALA A 480 28.56 -15.65 -20.80
N LEU A 481 29.19 -15.10 -21.84
CA LEU A 481 30.07 -15.86 -22.73
C LEU A 481 31.39 -16.27 -22.04
N LEU A 482 31.91 -15.46 -21.10
CA LEU A 482 33.01 -15.87 -20.22
C LEU A 482 32.63 -17.07 -19.36
N MET A 483 31.43 -17.08 -18.76
CA MET A 483 30.95 -18.21 -17.97
C MET A 483 30.81 -19.47 -18.82
N GLU A 484 30.30 -19.35 -20.04
CA GLU A 484 30.17 -20.46 -21.00
C GLU A 484 31.54 -21.10 -21.31
N GLN A 485 32.60 -20.29 -21.42
CA GLN A 485 33.99 -20.75 -21.60
C GLN A 485 34.66 -21.21 -20.29
N GLY A 486 33.94 -21.25 -19.16
CA GLY A 486 34.48 -21.63 -17.85
C GLY A 486 35.41 -20.60 -17.22
N ARG A 487 35.47 -19.36 -17.74
CA ARG A 487 36.26 -18.23 -17.20
C ARG A 487 35.47 -17.54 -16.07
N ILE A 488 35.15 -18.31 -15.02
CA ILE A 488 34.18 -17.92 -13.99
C ILE A 488 34.63 -16.70 -13.17
N GLU A 489 35.92 -16.62 -12.82
CA GLU A 489 36.49 -15.52 -12.05
C GLU A 489 36.38 -14.18 -12.79
N GLU A 490 36.62 -14.19 -14.10
CA GLU A 490 36.50 -13.01 -14.95
C GLU A 490 35.04 -12.58 -15.08
N ALA A 491 34.14 -13.53 -15.31
CA ALA A 491 32.71 -13.24 -15.37
C ALA A 491 32.18 -12.66 -14.04
N ALA A 492 32.61 -13.22 -12.91
CA ALA A 492 32.25 -12.73 -11.58
C ALA A 492 32.66 -11.26 -11.43
N GLU A 493 33.87 -10.91 -11.87
CA GLU A 493 34.37 -9.54 -11.80
C GLU A 493 33.61 -8.57 -12.69
N VAL A 494 33.19 -9.00 -13.88
CA VAL A 494 32.36 -8.18 -14.77
C VAL A 494 30.99 -7.91 -14.13
N TYR A 495 30.33 -8.91 -13.54
CA TYR A 495 29.05 -8.67 -12.84
C TYR A 495 29.20 -7.84 -11.56
N ARG A 496 30.26 -8.02 -10.77
CA ARG A 496 30.56 -7.13 -9.62
C ARG A 496 30.68 -5.68 -10.08
N THR A 497 31.34 -5.47 -11.21
CA THR A 497 31.55 -4.13 -11.78
C THR A 497 30.24 -3.50 -12.20
N ASP A 498 29.38 -4.25 -12.89
CA ASP A 498 28.05 -3.79 -13.30
C ASP A 498 27.17 -3.45 -12.09
N LEU A 499 27.13 -4.32 -11.08
CA LEU A 499 26.35 -4.12 -9.85
C LEU A 499 26.92 -3.03 -8.91
N GLY A 500 28.09 -2.45 -9.23
CA GLY A 500 28.75 -1.44 -8.39
C GLY A 500 29.43 -1.99 -7.12
N LEU A 501 29.70 -3.29 -7.05
CA LEU A 501 30.24 -3.96 -5.84
C LEU A 501 31.75 -3.83 -5.67
N ASN A 502 32.49 -3.38 -6.68
CA ASN A 502 33.96 -3.29 -6.66
C ASN A 502 34.52 -1.90 -7.04
N ASN A 503 33.67 -0.88 -7.14
CA ASN A 503 34.02 0.52 -7.46
C ASN A 503 34.91 0.73 -8.70
N LYS A 504 34.99 -0.23 -9.63
CA LYS A 504 35.76 -0.09 -10.88
C LYS A 504 35.07 0.78 -11.91
N LEU A 505 33.75 0.76 -11.89
CA LEU A 505 32.90 1.58 -12.73
C LEU A 505 32.47 2.81 -11.92
N PHE A 506 32.28 3.93 -12.59
CA PHE A 506 31.84 5.16 -11.93
C PHE A 506 30.35 5.08 -11.58
N ARG A 507 29.93 5.79 -10.52
CA ARG A 507 28.61 5.62 -9.87
C ARG A 507 27.43 5.72 -10.84
N ALA A 508 27.50 6.66 -11.78
CA ALA A 508 26.49 6.91 -12.81
C ALA A 508 26.45 5.82 -13.91
N ARG A 509 27.09 4.68 -13.72
CA ARG A 509 27.05 3.49 -14.59
C ARG A 509 26.87 2.20 -13.80
N HIS A 510 26.61 2.29 -12.50
CA HIS A 510 26.22 1.13 -11.71
C HIS A 510 24.77 0.77 -12.03
N HIS A 511 24.47 -0.53 -12.02
CA HIS A 511 23.12 -1.08 -12.13
C HIS A 511 22.79 -1.92 -10.88
N PRO A 512 22.65 -1.30 -9.68
CA PRO A 512 22.33 -2.05 -8.48
C PRO A 512 21.02 -2.83 -8.65
N ASN A 513 20.92 -4.00 -8.01
CA ASN A 513 19.72 -4.84 -8.03
C ASN A 513 19.20 -5.27 -9.42
N ASN A 514 19.97 -5.07 -10.49
CA ASN A 514 19.65 -5.53 -11.84
C ASN A 514 19.51 -7.05 -11.85
N VAL A 515 18.30 -7.56 -12.14
CA VAL A 515 17.97 -8.98 -11.95
C VAL A 515 18.90 -9.91 -12.74
N TRP A 516 19.34 -9.47 -13.93
CA TRP A 516 20.18 -10.24 -14.84
C TRP A 516 21.62 -10.33 -14.34
N ALA A 517 22.17 -9.22 -13.85
CA ALA A 517 23.52 -9.20 -13.28
C ALA A 517 23.57 -9.91 -11.92
N LEU A 518 22.52 -9.76 -11.09
CA LEU A 518 22.37 -10.52 -9.85
C LEU A 518 22.32 -12.04 -10.12
N HIS A 519 21.60 -12.47 -11.16
CA HIS A 519 21.53 -13.87 -11.55
C HIS A 519 22.91 -14.41 -11.94
N GLY A 520 23.57 -13.75 -12.90
CA GLY A 520 24.90 -14.14 -13.35
C GLY A 520 25.94 -14.12 -12.23
N TYR A 521 25.91 -13.10 -11.37
CA TYR A 521 26.84 -13.01 -10.25
C TYR A 521 26.61 -14.09 -9.20
N HIS A 522 25.35 -14.41 -8.88
CA HIS A 522 25.03 -15.48 -7.96
C HIS A 522 25.56 -16.83 -8.46
N GLU A 523 25.39 -17.14 -9.75
CA GLU A 523 25.95 -18.35 -10.34
C GLU A 523 27.47 -18.41 -10.26
N CYS A 524 28.15 -17.32 -10.61
CA CYS A 524 29.60 -17.20 -10.44
C CYS A 524 30.02 -17.44 -8.99
N ALA A 525 29.38 -16.78 -8.03
CA ALA A 525 29.70 -16.90 -6.61
C ALA A 525 29.54 -18.34 -6.11
N VAL A 526 28.48 -19.05 -6.54
CA VAL A 526 28.28 -20.47 -6.21
C VAL A 526 29.37 -21.35 -6.82
N LYS A 527 29.69 -21.16 -8.10
CA LYS A 527 30.74 -21.95 -8.80
C LYS A 527 32.13 -21.74 -8.19
N LEU A 528 32.41 -20.54 -7.68
CA LEU A 528 33.67 -20.18 -7.04
C LEU A 528 33.75 -20.56 -5.54
N GLY A 529 32.66 -21.08 -4.95
CA GLY A 529 32.60 -21.39 -3.53
C GLY A 529 32.60 -20.16 -2.60
N LEU A 530 32.14 -19.00 -3.10
CA LEU A 530 32.02 -17.75 -2.35
C LEU A 530 30.72 -17.72 -1.53
N ASP A 531 30.56 -18.65 -0.58
CA ASP A 531 29.30 -18.93 0.13
C ASP A 531 28.66 -17.70 0.80
N GLY A 532 29.48 -16.79 1.33
CA GLY A 532 29.01 -15.56 1.99
C GLY A 532 28.37 -14.59 1.00
N GLU A 533 29.05 -14.31 -0.10
CA GLU A 533 28.58 -13.43 -1.16
C GLU A 533 27.39 -14.04 -1.90
N ALA A 534 27.47 -15.34 -2.22
CA ALA A 534 26.38 -16.08 -2.84
C ALA A 534 25.10 -15.96 -2.00
N ARG A 535 25.18 -16.05 -0.66
CA ARG A 535 24.02 -15.89 0.23
C ARG A 535 23.40 -14.49 0.17
N ILE A 536 24.23 -13.44 0.15
CA ILE A 536 23.77 -12.03 0.10
C ILE A 536 23.10 -11.77 -1.25
N VAL A 537 23.80 -12.10 -2.34
CA VAL A 537 23.31 -11.89 -3.70
C VAL A 537 22.05 -12.72 -3.96
N LYS A 538 21.97 -13.94 -3.43
CA LYS A 538 20.76 -14.77 -3.50
C LYS A 538 19.53 -14.10 -2.88
N GLN A 539 19.70 -13.34 -1.81
CA GLN A 539 18.57 -12.65 -1.16
C GLN A 539 18.11 -11.45 -1.99
N GLN A 540 19.04 -10.68 -2.56
CA GLN A 540 18.73 -9.61 -3.51
C GLN A 540 18.06 -10.17 -4.76
N LEU A 541 18.64 -11.22 -5.34
CA LEU A 541 18.11 -11.93 -6.50
C LEU A 541 16.71 -12.49 -6.24
N LYS A 542 16.47 -13.10 -5.08
CA LYS A 542 15.14 -13.59 -4.69
C LYS A 542 14.10 -12.46 -4.67
N THR A 543 14.50 -11.27 -4.24
CA THR A 543 13.61 -10.10 -4.21
C THR A 543 13.34 -9.60 -5.62
N ALA A 544 14.38 -9.44 -6.45
CA ALA A 544 14.21 -9.03 -7.84
C ALA A 544 13.40 -10.06 -8.66
N MET A 545 13.64 -11.36 -8.46
CA MET A 545 12.96 -12.46 -9.14
C MET A 545 11.48 -12.61 -8.75
N ALA A 546 11.03 -12.00 -7.65
CA ALA A 546 9.61 -11.98 -7.31
C ALA A 546 8.79 -11.08 -8.26
N PHE A 547 9.48 -10.18 -8.98
CA PHE A 547 8.88 -9.20 -9.88
C PHE A 547 9.21 -9.47 -11.35
N VAL A 548 9.69 -10.66 -11.72
CA VAL A 548 9.82 -11.01 -13.14
C VAL A 548 8.51 -11.59 -13.66
N ASP A 549 8.15 -11.32 -14.90
CA ASP A 549 6.97 -11.92 -15.55
C ASP A 549 7.32 -13.03 -16.54
N VAL A 550 8.62 -13.23 -16.81
CA VAL A 550 9.16 -14.30 -17.62
C VAL A 550 10.30 -15.00 -16.88
N PRO A 551 10.49 -16.33 -17.07
CA PRO A 551 11.60 -17.04 -16.47
C PRO A 551 12.95 -16.44 -16.88
N ILE A 552 13.79 -16.14 -15.89
CA ILE A 552 15.18 -15.75 -16.10
C ILE A 552 16.05 -16.95 -15.71
N GLU A 553 16.51 -17.67 -16.73
CA GLU A 553 17.36 -18.87 -16.56
C GLU A 553 18.86 -18.56 -16.76
N SER A 554 19.17 -17.38 -17.29
CA SER A 554 20.53 -16.92 -17.53
C SER A 554 20.60 -15.41 -17.44
N SER A 555 21.81 -14.89 -17.21
CA SER A 555 22.10 -13.45 -17.23
C SER A 555 22.09 -12.85 -18.65
N CYS A 556 22.13 -13.68 -19.69
CA CYS A 556 21.94 -13.34 -21.09
C CYS A 556 21.51 -14.60 -21.87
N ASN A 557 20.34 -14.58 -22.53
CA ASN A 557 19.72 -15.73 -23.23
C ASN A 557 20.45 -16.20 -24.51
N GLN A 558 21.72 -15.87 -24.67
CA GLN A 558 22.53 -16.27 -25.82
C GLN A 558 23.15 -17.66 -25.65
N ALA A 559 23.14 -18.25 -24.45
CA ALA A 559 23.72 -19.58 -24.24
C ALA A 559 22.87 -20.67 -24.93
N LEU A 560 23.39 -21.25 -26.01
CA LEU A 560 22.87 -22.53 -26.52
C LEU A 560 23.16 -23.61 -25.47
N PRO A 561 22.22 -24.51 -25.15
CA PRO A 561 22.54 -25.69 -24.35
C PRO A 561 23.47 -26.62 -25.17
N ILE A 562 24.78 -26.54 -24.93
CA ILE A 562 25.76 -27.41 -25.58
C ILE A 562 25.63 -28.83 -25.01
N CYS A 563 24.96 -29.72 -25.74
CA CYS A 563 25.22 -31.15 -25.63
C CYS A 563 26.17 -31.55 -26.77
N GLY A 564 27.38 -31.99 -26.43
CA GLY A 564 28.32 -32.57 -27.40
C GLY A 564 27.82 -33.91 -28.00
N GLN A 565 28.41 -34.32 -29.12
CA GLN A 565 28.11 -35.58 -29.81
C GLN A 565 28.46 -36.78 -28.90
N CYS A 566 27.51 -37.71 -28.73
CA CYS A 566 27.72 -38.88 -27.88
C CYS A 566 28.78 -39.81 -28.49
N THR A 567 29.89 -40.05 -27.78
CA THR A 567 31.01 -40.88 -28.23
C THR A 567 30.65 -42.36 -28.42
N THR A 568 29.50 -42.80 -27.91
CA THR A 568 29.02 -44.19 -28.04
C THR A 568 28.04 -44.37 -29.20
N SER A 569 27.21 -43.38 -29.53
CA SER A 569 26.18 -43.50 -30.57
C SER A 569 26.45 -42.69 -31.84
N GLY A 570 27.40 -41.76 -31.85
CA GLY A 570 27.76 -40.95 -33.02
C GLY A 570 26.68 -39.94 -33.46
N LEU A 571 25.60 -39.79 -32.69
CA LEU A 571 24.51 -38.87 -32.97
C LEU A 571 24.66 -37.58 -32.15
N TYR A 572 24.32 -36.44 -32.78
CA TYR A 572 24.06 -35.20 -32.06
C TYR A 572 22.74 -35.34 -31.31
N CYS A 573 22.62 -34.72 -30.13
CA CYS A 573 21.40 -34.78 -29.33
C CYS A 573 20.26 -34.07 -30.08
N ASP A 574 19.43 -34.87 -30.73
CA ASP A 574 18.14 -34.46 -31.26
C ASP A 574 17.15 -34.35 -30.10
N ARG A 575 16.84 -33.12 -29.66
CA ARG A 575 15.72 -32.83 -28.75
C ARG A 575 14.42 -32.48 -29.51
N SER A 576 14.19 -33.06 -30.69
CA SER A 576 12.87 -33.02 -31.34
C SER A 576 11.87 -33.99 -30.71
N GLU A 577 12.32 -34.89 -29.83
CA GLU A 577 11.43 -35.60 -28.90
C GLU A 577 11.42 -34.91 -27.53
N LYS A 578 10.27 -34.33 -27.19
CA LYS A 578 9.94 -33.79 -25.85
C LYS A 578 10.44 -34.73 -24.75
N PRO A 579 11.40 -34.33 -23.91
CA PRO A 579 11.67 -35.03 -22.67
C PRO A 579 10.63 -34.56 -21.66
N THR A 580 9.49 -35.25 -21.65
CA THR A 580 8.69 -35.43 -20.44
C THR A 580 9.59 -36.04 -19.37
N ARG A 581 10.17 -35.20 -18.53
CA ARG A 581 10.44 -35.42 -17.10
C ARG A 581 11.05 -34.16 -16.52
N PHE A 582 10.14 -33.25 -16.16
CA PHE A 582 10.35 -32.24 -15.14
C PHE A 582 11.07 -32.87 -13.95
N ILE A 583 12.14 -32.20 -13.49
CA ILE A 583 12.45 -32.23 -12.07
C ILE A 583 11.22 -31.63 -11.39
N GLN A 584 10.48 -32.46 -10.65
CA GLN A 584 9.25 -32.07 -9.95
C GLN A 584 9.51 -30.92 -8.96
N HIS A 585 9.47 -29.69 -9.45
CA HIS A 585 8.70 -28.66 -8.75
C HIS A 585 7.24 -29.06 -8.94
N GLN A 586 6.49 -29.24 -7.85
CA GLN A 586 5.06 -29.54 -7.95
C GLN A 586 4.42 -28.50 -8.89
N GLU A 587 4.02 -28.93 -10.08
CA GLU A 587 3.27 -28.11 -11.04
C GLU A 587 2.03 -27.59 -10.31
N LEU A 588 1.95 -26.27 -10.12
CA LEU A 588 0.72 -25.68 -9.62
C LEU A 588 -0.36 -25.84 -10.69
N PRO A 589 -1.61 -26.12 -10.32
CA PRO A 589 -2.65 -26.40 -11.30
C PRO A 589 -2.91 -25.23 -12.24
N ASP A 590 -3.21 -25.56 -13.49
CA ASP A 590 -3.47 -24.60 -14.57
C ASP A 590 -4.56 -23.57 -14.17
N PRO A 591 -4.24 -22.26 -14.16
CA PRO A 591 -5.17 -21.21 -13.75
C PRO A 591 -6.34 -21.00 -14.70
N ASP A 592 -6.23 -21.40 -15.97
CA ASP A 592 -7.26 -21.19 -16.98
C ASP A 592 -8.35 -22.27 -16.99
N THR A 593 -8.21 -23.31 -16.15
CA THR A 593 -9.21 -24.38 -16.00
C THR A 593 -9.68 -24.56 -14.55
N PRO A 594 -10.49 -23.63 -14.00
CA PRO A 594 -10.86 -23.60 -12.58
C PRO A 594 -11.37 -24.93 -12.00
N ARG A 595 -12.29 -25.61 -12.68
CA ARG A 595 -12.84 -26.91 -12.23
C ARG A 595 -11.79 -28.01 -12.16
N LYS A 596 -10.79 -27.98 -13.04
CA LYS A 596 -9.69 -28.93 -13.06
C LYS A 596 -8.67 -28.57 -11.98
N ALA A 597 -8.36 -27.28 -11.81
CA ALA A 597 -7.49 -26.78 -10.76
C ALA A 597 -8.00 -27.13 -9.35
N LEU A 598 -9.32 -27.10 -9.14
CA LEU A 598 -9.96 -27.50 -7.89
C LEU A 598 -9.86 -29.00 -7.54
N GLN A 599 -9.33 -29.84 -8.45
CA GLN A 599 -9.00 -31.24 -8.11
C GLN A 599 -7.75 -31.32 -7.23
N ASP A 600 -6.90 -30.29 -7.24
CA ASP A 600 -5.78 -30.18 -6.32
C ASP A 600 -6.26 -29.78 -4.93
N GLN A 601 -5.77 -30.51 -3.92
CA GLN A 601 -6.23 -30.35 -2.54
C GLN A 601 -5.87 -28.97 -1.95
N ASN A 602 -4.74 -28.38 -2.33
CA ASN A 602 -4.31 -27.07 -1.82
C ASN A 602 -5.13 -25.95 -2.46
N ILE A 603 -5.35 -26.02 -3.78
CA ILE A 603 -6.20 -25.05 -4.49
C ILE A 603 -7.65 -25.14 -4.00
N ALA A 604 -8.20 -26.34 -3.81
CA ALA A 604 -9.52 -26.53 -3.22
C ALA A 604 -9.62 -25.95 -1.80
N ARG A 605 -8.58 -26.11 -0.97
CA ARG A 605 -8.52 -25.51 0.38
C ARG A 605 -8.49 -23.98 0.34
N LEU A 606 -7.73 -23.40 -0.58
CA LEU A 606 -7.65 -21.94 -0.75
C LEU A 606 -8.98 -21.37 -1.25
N PHE A 607 -9.60 -22.00 -2.25
CA PHE A 607 -10.93 -21.63 -2.74
C PHE A 607 -12.01 -21.78 -1.65
N HIS A 608 -11.90 -22.82 -0.83
CA HIS A 608 -12.74 -22.99 0.35
C HIS A 608 -12.48 -21.90 1.40
N SER A 609 -11.22 -21.55 1.66
CA SER A 609 -10.84 -20.47 2.58
C SER A 609 -11.40 -19.12 2.14
N TYR A 610 -11.46 -18.87 0.83
CA TYR A 610 -12.14 -17.70 0.30
C TYR A 610 -13.63 -17.73 0.62
N SER A 611 -14.33 -18.74 0.11
CA SER A 611 -15.79 -18.84 0.18
C SER A 611 -16.33 -18.98 1.61
N SER A 612 -15.55 -19.51 2.54
CA SER A 612 -15.96 -19.72 3.94
C SER A 612 -15.54 -18.61 4.90
N GLY A 613 -14.65 -17.70 4.48
CA GLY A 613 -14.05 -16.70 5.37
C GLY A 613 -13.84 -15.36 4.69
N ILE A 614 -12.93 -15.29 3.72
CA ILE A 614 -12.49 -14.02 3.11
C ILE A 614 -13.63 -13.30 2.38
N SER A 615 -14.53 -14.03 1.70
CA SER A 615 -15.66 -13.44 0.98
C SER A 615 -16.59 -12.61 1.88
N THR A 616 -16.72 -12.98 3.16
CA THR A 616 -17.57 -12.26 4.12
C THR A 616 -17.10 -10.83 4.38
N TRP A 617 -15.81 -10.53 4.13
CA TRP A 617 -15.28 -9.17 4.25
C TRP A 617 -15.86 -8.23 3.18
N TYR A 618 -16.24 -8.78 2.02
CA TYR A 618 -16.73 -8.05 0.87
C TYR A 618 -18.26 -7.97 0.79
N ASP A 619 -18.98 -8.86 1.48
CA ASP A 619 -20.46 -8.82 1.54
C ASP A 619 -21.00 -7.77 2.54
N LEU A 620 -20.18 -6.77 2.86
CA LEU A 620 -20.53 -5.64 3.73
C LEU A 620 -21.66 -4.82 3.13
N SER A 621 -22.81 -4.83 3.80
CA SER A 621 -24.02 -4.14 3.32
C SER A 621 -24.50 -4.65 1.97
N ASP A 622 -24.21 -5.92 1.65
CA ASP A 622 -24.78 -6.63 0.51
C ASP A 622 -25.60 -7.82 1.01
N SER A 623 -26.91 -7.61 1.10
CA SER A 623 -27.87 -8.64 1.52
C SER A 623 -27.95 -9.85 0.59
N ALA A 624 -27.46 -9.72 -0.65
CA ALA A 624 -27.38 -10.82 -1.61
C ALA A 624 -26.11 -11.68 -1.46
N CYS A 625 -25.16 -11.27 -0.62
CA CYS A 625 -23.86 -11.90 -0.43
C CYS A 625 -23.15 -12.20 -1.76
N SER A 626 -23.01 -11.20 -2.64
CA SER A 626 -22.50 -11.37 -4.00
C SER A 626 -21.08 -11.92 -4.02
N PHE A 627 -20.19 -11.51 -3.12
CA PHE A 627 -18.83 -12.04 -3.03
C PHE A 627 -18.77 -13.42 -2.37
N GLY A 628 -19.75 -13.78 -1.53
CA GLY A 628 -19.85 -15.10 -0.90
C GLY A 628 -20.57 -16.16 -1.73
N LEU A 629 -21.54 -15.76 -2.55
CA LEU A 629 -22.41 -16.68 -3.31
C LEU A 629 -22.22 -16.57 -4.82
N VAL A 630 -22.14 -15.35 -5.36
CA VAL A 630 -22.11 -15.11 -6.81
C VAL A 630 -20.68 -15.22 -7.35
N VAL A 631 -19.70 -14.59 -6.70
CA VAL A 631 -18.28 -14.60 -7.10
C VAL A 631 -17.71 -16.02 -7.14
N PRO A 632 -17.86 -16.88 -6.10
CA PRO A 632 -17.36 -18.25 -6.16
C PRO A 632 -18.08 -19.07 -7.23
N ALA A 633 -19.37 -18.84 -7.47
CA ALA A 633 -20.12 -19.56 -8.50
C ALA A 633 -19.61 -19.20 -9.91
N ILE A 634 -19.38 -17.91 -10.18
CA ILE A 634 -18.81 -17.45 -11.45
C ILE A 634 -17.36 -17.97 -11.60
N ALA A 635 -16.57 -17.91 -10.54
CA ALA A 635 -15.18 -18.36 -10.53
C ALA A 635 -15.00 -19.86 -10.82
N LEU A 636 -16.05 -20.68 -10.80
CA LEU A 636 -15.95 -22.07 -11.24
C LEU A 636 -15.80 -22.19 -12.76
N ASP A 637 -16.24 -21.19 -13.51
CA ASP A 637 -16.25 -21.19 -14.98
C ASP A 637 -15.51 -19.97 -15.57
N GLU A 638 -15.12 -18.99 -14.74
CA GLU A 638 -14.43 -17.78 -15.14
C GLU A 638 -13.03 -17.71 -14.49
N PRO A 639 -11.94 -17.84 -15.29
CA PRO A 639 -10.57 -17.91 -14.80
C PRO A 639 -10.08 -16.67 -14.05
N PHE A 640 -10.52 -15.46 -14.40
CA PHE A 640 -9.99 -14.24 -13.81
C PHE A 640 -10.39 -14.10 -12.33
N LEU A 641 -11.67 -14.25 -12.02
CA LEU A 641 -12.15 -14.29 -10.63
C LEU A 641 -11.59 -15.50 -9.88
N PHE A 642 -11.46 -16.66 -10.52
CA PHE A 642 -10.82 -17.82 -9.91
C PHE A 642 -9.41 -17.51 -9.44
N CYS A 643 -8.60 -16.93 -10.32
CA CYS A 643 -7.22 -16.57 -10.00
C CYS A 643 -7.16 -15.52 -8.89
N ALA A 644 -8.04 -14.52 -8.91
CA ALA A 644 -8.08 -13.47 -7.89
C ALA A 644 -8.43 -14.03 -6.50
N ILE A 645 -9.39 -14.96 -6.45
CA ILE A 645 -9.76 -15.72 -5.25
C ILE A 645 -8.56 -16.50 -4.70
N ILE A 646 -7.89 -17.29 -5.55
CA ILE A 646 -6.77 -18.13 -5.12
C ILE A 646 -5.57 -17.28 -4.70
N ALA A 647 -5.26 -16.21 -5.44
CA ALA A 647 -4.19 -15.28 -5.13
C ALA A 647 -4.36 -14.66 -3.74
N LEU A 648 -5.51 -14.01 -3.50
CA LEU A 648 -5.83 -13.39 -2.22
C LEU A 648 -5.81 -14.42 -1.08
N SER A 649 -6.42 -15.59 -1.29
CA SER A 649 -6.49 -16.63 -0.26
C SER A 649 -5.12 -17.20 0.08
N ALA A 650 -4.26 -17.39 -0.94
CA ALA A 650 -2.91 -17.87 -0.76
C ALA A 650 -2.04 -16.83 -0.08
N MET A 651 -2.20 -15.53 -0.39
CA MET A 651 -1.46 -14.46 0.29
C MET A 651 -1.93 -14.32 1.73
N HIS A 652 -3.23 -14.37 1.96
CA HIS A 652 -3.80 -14.40 3.31
C HIS A 652 -3.27 -15.61 4.11
N ALA A 653 -3.28 -16.81 3.53
CA ALA A 653 -2.72 -18.00 4.16
C ALA A 653 -1.21 -17.87 4.41
N CYS A 654 -0.46 -17.29 3.47
CA CYS A 654 0.97 -16.99 3.59
C CYS A 654 1.27 -16.10 4.81
N LYS A 655 0.49 -15.03 4.99
CA LYS A 655 0.73 -14.04 6.05
C LYS A 655 0.22 -14.53 7.42
N THR A 656 -0.74 -15.47 7.46
CA THR A 656 -1.40 -15.92 8.71
C THR A 656 -0.97 -17.29 9.21
N SER A 657 -0.86 -18.30 8.34
CA SER A 657 -0.89 -19.71 8.76
C SER A 657 0.17 -20.60 8.11
N ALA A 658 0.57 -20.33 6.86
CA ALA A 658 1.49 -21.16 6.10
C ALA A 658 2.27 -20.32 5.06
N PRO A 659 3.48 -19.81 5.42
CA PRO A 659 4.32 -18.99 4.53
C PRO A 659 4.67 -19.63 3.18
N SER A 660 4.55 -20.96 3.06
CA SER A 660 4.77 -21.71 1.82
C SER A 660 3.79 -21.34 0.69
N PHE A 661 2.62 -20.77 1.01
CA PHE A 661 1.64 -20.36 0.01
C PHE A 661 2.01 -19.09 -0.76
N ARG A 662 3.11 -18.40 -0.40
CA ARG A 662 3.57 -17.20 -1.11
C ARG A 662 3.70 -17.43 -2.62
N LYS A 663 4.29 -18.57 -3.02
CA LYS A 663 4.47 -18.94 -4.43
C LYS A 663 3.14 -19.16 -5.17
N VAL A 664 2.15 -19.73 -4.47
CA VAL A 664 0.79 -19.92 -5.04
C VAL A 664 0.12 -18.58 -5.21
N ALA A 665 0.28 -17.70 -4.22
CA ALA A 665 -0.26 -16.35 -4.23
C ALA A 665 0.28 -15.53 -5.41
N GLU A 666 1.60 -15.50 -5.56
CA GLU A 666 2.31 -14.80 -6.64
C GLU A 666 1.93 -15.35 -8.03
N PHE A 667 1.83 -16.69 -8.17
CA PHE A 667 1.47 -17.35 -9.44
C PHE A 667 0.06 -16.96 -9.93
N TYR A 668 -0.96 -17.12 -9.08
CA TYR A 668 -2.34 -16.77 -9.48
C TYR A 668 -2.55 -15.25 -9.56
N HIS A 669 -1.83 -14.45 -8.76
CA HIS A 669 -1.84 -12.98 -8.88
C HIS A 669 -1.29 -12.53 -10.23
N HIS A 670 -0.17 -13.13 -10.67
CA HIS A 670 0.44 -12.81 -11.95
C HIS A 670 -0.54 -13.03 -13.12
N ARG A 671 -1.29 -14.13 -13.11
CA ARG A 671 -2.33 -14.38 -14.13
C ARG A 671 -3.42 -13.31 -14.14
N CYS A 672 -3.83 -12.82 -12.96
CA CYS A 672 -4.81 -11.75 -12.85
C CYS A 672 -4.32 -10.44 -13.48
N VAL A 673 -3.05 -10.09 -13.23
CA VAL A 673 -2.43 -8.89 -13.82
C VAL A 673 -2.40 -8.98 -15.35
N GLN A 674 -2.09 -10.16 -15.92
CA GLN A 674 -2.13 -10.37 -17.36
C GLN A 674 -3.54 -10.13 -17.94
N VAL A 675 -4.59 -10.63 -17.29
CA VAL A 675 -5.98 -10.40 -17.76
C VAL A 675 -6.33 -8.91 -17.70
N LEU A 676 -6.01 -8.23 -16.59
CA LEU A 676 -6.25 -6.79 -16.43
C LEU A 676 -5.57 -5.94 -17.49
N ILE A 677 -4.34 -6.32 -17.90
CA ILE A 677 -3.59 -5.60 -18.94
C ILE A 677 -4.31 -5.64 -20.30
N THR A 678 -5.06 -6.71 -20.58
CA THR A 678 -5.73 -6.97 -21.86
C THR A 678 -7.17 -6.46 -21.94
N LEU A 679 -7.75 -5.98 -20.83
CA LEU A 679 -9.13 -5.46 -20.83
C LEU A 679 -9.23 -4.14 -21.60
N SER A 680 -10.27 -4.00 -22.42
CA SER A 680 -10.62 -2.77 -23.15
C SER A 680 -11.99 -2.24 -22.73
N GLU A 681 -12.29 -0.98 -23.06
CA GLU A 681 -13.61 -0.40 -22.80
C GLU A 681 -14.71 -1.21 -23.51
N GLY A 682 -15.75 -1.60 -22.76
CA GLY A 682 -16.86 -2.42 -23.27
C GLY A 682 -16.68 -3.93 -23.16
N ASP A 683 -15.57 -4.42 -22.57
CA ASP A 683 -15.36 -5.84 -22.31
C ASP A 683 -16.49 -6.45 -21.43
N GLU A 684 -16.89 -7.68 -21.75
CA GLU A 684 -17.95 -8.40 -21.03
C GLU A 684 -17.61 -8.57 -19.53
N LEU A 685 -16.33 -8.70 -19.19
CA LEU A 685 -15.85 -8.80 -17.81
C LEU A 685 -16.05 -7.51 -17.03
N ILE A 686 -15.97 -6.35 -17.68
CA ILE A 686 -16.22 -5.03 -17.07
C ILE A 686 -17.72 -4.81 -16.92
N THR A 687 -18.49 -4.99 -17.99
CA THR A 687 -19.94 -4.75 -18.01
C THR A 687 -20.72 -5.68 -17.07
N ARG A 688 -20.21 -6.91 -16.82
CA ARG A 688 -20.79 -7.85 -15.84
C ARG A 688 -20.30 -7.64 -14.40
N GLY A 689 -19.41 -6.69 -14.15
CA GLY A 689 -18.85 -6.41 -12.82
C GLY A 689 -17.81 -7.42 -12.32
N ILE A 690 -17.40 -8.37 -13.17
CA ILE A 690 -16.43 -9.44 -12.86
C ILE A 690 -15.05 -8.81 -12.64
N ALA A 691 -14.64 -7.90 -13.52
CA ALA A 691 -13.35 -7.24 -13.46
C ALA A 691 -13.22 -6.32 -12.23
N LEU A 692 -14.28 -5.57 -11.90
CA LEU A 692 -14.32 -4.74 -10.70
C LEU A 692 -14.21 -5.60 -9.43
N ALA A 693 -14.95 -6.71 -9.35
CA ALA A 693 -14.89 -7.64 -8.24
C ALA A 693 -13.49 -8.27 -8.08
N ALA A 694 -12.90 -8.77 -9.17
CA ALA A 694 -11.54 -9.31 -9.17
C ALA A 694 -10.51 -8.27 -8.71
N THR A 695 -10.65 -7.02 -9.15
CA THR A 695 -9.75 -5.93 -8.76
C THR A 695 -9.83 -5.59 -7.27
N CYS A 696 -11.03 -5.61 -6.68
CA CYS A 696 -11.19 -5.47 -5.21
C CYS A 696 -10.46 -6.59 -4.45
N LEU A 697 -10.46 -7.82 -4.98
CA LEU A 697 -9.72 -8.95 -4.38
C LEU A 697 -8.20 -8.75 -4.48
N LEU A 698 -7.71 -8.28 -5.63
CA LEU A 698 -6.28 -8.04 -5.87
C LEU A 698 -5.73 -6.91 -5.00
N ARG A 699 -6.54 -5.87 -4.73
CA ARG A 699 -6.13 -4.81 -3.79
C ARG A 699 -5.90 -5.33 -2.38
N SER A 700 -6.79 -6.17 -1.88
CA SER A 700 -6.58 -6.79 -0.57
C SER A 700 -5.38 -7.74 -0.57
N TYR A 701 -5.07 -8.37 -1.70
CA TYR A 701 -3.82 -9.11 -1.86
C TYR A 701 -2.60 -8.18 -1.68
N GLU A 702 -2.59 -7.01 -2.32
CA GLU A 702 -1.48 -6.04 -2.24
C GLU A 702 -1.30 -5.49 -0.84
N ILE A 703 -2.39 -5.12 -0.18
CA ILE A 703 -2.40 -4.65 1.21
C ILE A 703 -1.80 -5.72 2.13
N LEU A 704 -2.14 -7.00 1.92
CA LEU A 704 -1.58 -8.11 2.69
C LEU A 704 -0.12 -8.40 2.33
N ASP A 705 0.30 -8.17 1.09
CA ASP A 705 1.67 -8.42 0.69
C ASP A 705 2.63 -7.38 1.30
N GLY A 706 2.29 -6.11 1.26
CA GLY A 706 3.07 -5.03 1.89
C GLY A 706 4.37 -4.65 1.16
N ASP A 707 4.77 -5.43 0.16
CA ASP A 707 5.91 -5.19 -0.73
C ASP A 707 5.47 -4.49 -2.05
N VAL A 708 4.15 -4.33 -2.26
CA VAL A 708 3.52 -3.71 -3.45
C VAL A 708 2.79 -2.43 -3.04
N ASP A 709 2.82 -1.39 -3.88
CA ASP A 709 2.06 -0.14 -3.62
C ASP A 709 0.56 -0.45 -3.62
N PRO A 710 -0.17 -0.28 -2.50
CA PRO A 710 -1.60 -0.59 -2.41
C PRO A 710 -2.50 0.29 -3.31
N ASN A 711 -1.90 1.25 -4.04
CA ASN A 711 -2.57 2.09 -5.02
C ASN A 711 -2.60 1.54 -6.45
N MET A 712 -1.81 0.52 -6.77
CA MET A 712 -1.64 0.02 -8.15
C MET A 712 -2.99 -0.36 -8.78
N HIS A 713 -3.77 -1.20 -8.11
CA HIS A 713 -5.10 -1.59 -8.60
C HIS A 713 -6.22 -0.61 -8.21
N LEU A 714 -5.97 0.37 -7.33
CA LEU A 714 -6.96 1.39 -6.95
C LEU A 714 -7.31 2.32 -8.12
N ARG A 715 -6.32 2.66 -8.97
CA ARG A 715 -6.56 3.48 -10.19
C ARG A 715 -7.33 2.72 -11.27
N GLY A 716 -7.06 1.42 -11.45
CA GLY A 716 -7.80 0.57 -12.39
C GLY A 716 -9.24 0.31 -11.93
N ALA A 717 -9.45 0.09 -10.63
CA ALA A 717 -10.79 -0.04 -10.05
C ALA A 717 -11.61 1.25 -10.18
N TYR A 718 -10.97 2.42 -10.04
CA TYR A 718 -11.61 3.72 -10.29
C TYR A 718 -12.16 3.81 -11.72
N SER A 719 -11.35 3.53 -12.75
CA SER A 719 -11.83 3.67 -14.14
C SER A 719 -13.04 2.77 -14.40
N MET A 720 -13.02 1.53 -13.91
CA MET A 720 -14.14 0.58 -14.00
C MET A 720 -15.37 0.99 -13.19
N ALA A 721 -15.18 1.56 -12.00
CA ALA A 721 -16.26 2.09 -11.18
C ALA A 721 -16.87 3.38 -11.76
N SER A 722 -16.09 4.15 -12.53
CA SER A 722 -16.52 5.39 -13.21
C SER A 722 -17.08 5.20 -14.62
N LEU A 723 -16.81 4.05 -15.27
CA LEU A 723 -17.11 3.78 -16.69
C LEU A 723 -18.61 3.58 -17.01
N HIS A 724 -19.50 3.53 -16.02
CA HIS A 724 -20.93 3.35 -16.26
C HIS A 724 -21.83 4.19 -15.36
N ASP A 725 -23.05 4.38 -15.88
CA ASP A 725 -24.24 5.08 -15.41
C ASP A 725 -24.78 4.63 -14.01
N VAL A 726 -23.90 4.19 -13.11
CA VAL A 726 -24.19 3.92 -11.69
C VAL A 726 -24.55 5.22 -10.95
N LEU A 727 -24.15 6.36 -11.50
CA LEU A 727 -24.45 7.70 -11.00
C LEU A 727 -25.82 8.26 -11.46
N SER A 728 -26.54 7.61 -12.38
CA SER A 728 -27.86 8.08 -12.87
C SER A 728 -29.06 7.65 -12.02
N GLY A 729 -28.82 7.08 -10.83
CA GLY A 729 -29.85 6.82 -9.83
C GLY A 729 -30.42 5.40 -9.80
N ASN A 730 -29.75 4.42 -10.43
CA ASN A 730 -30.11 3.00 -10.37
C ASN A 730 -28.91 2.13 -9.92
N LEU A 731 -28.40 2.35 -8.71
CA LEU A 731 -27.53 1.40 -7.99
C LEU A 731 -28.34 0.13 -7.65
N GLN A 732 -28.74 -0.65 -8.65
CA GLN A 732 -29.50 -1.90 -8.48
C GLN A 732 -28.62 -3.05 -7.97
N ALA A 733 -29.30 -4.05 -7.38
CA ALA A 733 -28.74 -5.31 -6.90
C ALA A 733 -27.96 -6.07 -8.01
N GLY A 734 -26.75 -6.51 -7.69
CA GLY A 734 -25.90 -7.27 -8.61
C GLY A 734 -24.41 -7.17 -8.26
N LEU A 735 -23.57 -7.92 -8.98
CA LEU A 735 -22.13 -7.98 -8.70
C LEU A 735 -21.43 -6.62 -8.87
N LEU A 736 -21.84 -5.83 -9.85
CA LEU A 736 -21.27 -4.51 -10.14
C LEU A 736 -21.55 -3.51 -9.01
N GLY A 737 -22.80 -3.45 -8.52
CA GLY A 737 -23.16 -2.60 -7.38
C GLY A 737 -22.43 -3.02 -6.10
N SER A 738 -22.29 -4.32 -5.87
CA SER A 738 -21.55 -4.85 -4.71
C SER A 738 -20.05 -4.54 -4.80
N GLY A 739 -19.47 -4.62 -6.00
CA GLY A 739 -18.09 -4.19 -6.28
C GLY A 739 -17.87 -2.70 -6.03
N PHE A 740 -18.80 -1.84 -6.45
CA PHE A 740 -18.75 -0.40 -6.21
C PHE A 740 -18.70 -0.05 -4.72
N TRP A 741 -19.60 -0.64 -3.91
CA TRP A 741 -19.64 -0.34 -2.48
C TRP A 741 -18.38 -0.81 -1.75
N ASN A 742 -17.77 -1.91 -2.18
CA ASN A 742 -16.46 -2.33 -1.66
C ASN A 742 -15.36 -1.34 -2.05
N TYR A 743 -15.29 -0.96 -3.32
CA TYR A 743 -14.32 0.04 -3.78
C TYR A 743 -14.42 1.35 -3.00
N LEU A 744 -15.63 1.92 -2.82
CA LEU A 744 -15.84 3.17 -2.09
C LEU A 744 -15.28 3.10 -0.66
N ARG A 745 -15.49 2.00 0.05
CA ARG A 745 -15.01 1.83 1.43
C ARG A 745 -13.49 1.73 1.48
N GLU A 746 -12.89 1.06 0.50
CA GLU A 746 -11.43 0.98 0.42
C GLU A 746 -10.80 2.34 0.04
N ASP A 747 -11.47 3.15 -0.79
CA ASP A 747 -11.05 4.51 -1.15
C ASP A 747 -11.15 5.45 0.07
N ILE A 748 -12.26 5.41 0.82
CA ILE A 748 -12.42 6.11 2.10
C ILE A 748 -11.28 5.77 3.07
N THR A 749 -10.97 4.48 3.19
CA THR A 749 -9.90 4.00 4.09
C THR A 749 -8.55 4.59 3.68
N PHE A 750 -8.25 4.58 2.38
CA PHE A 750 -7.01 5.16 1.85
C PHE A 750 -6.93 6.67 2.06
N SER A 751 -7.99 7.41 1.75
CA SER A 751 -8.08 8.86 1.93
C SER A 751 -7.82 9.29 3.37
N LEU A 752 -8.35 8.52 4.33
CA LEU A 752 -8.10 8.77 5.75
C LEU A 752 -6.64 8.46 6.15
N PHE A 753 -6.00 7.47 5.54
CA PHE A 753 -4.59 7.14 5.81
C PHE A 753 -3.62 8.18 5.27
N GLU A 754 -3.90 8.71 4.09
CA GLU A 754 -3.00 9.64 3.37
C GLU A 754 -3.37 11.11 3.54
N GLU A 755 -4.41 11.40 4.32
CA GLU A 755 -4.94 12.75 4.57
C GLU A 755 -5.26 13.49 3.26
N CYS A 756 -5.96 12.82 2.35
CA CYS A 756 -6.31 13.34 1.02
C CYS A 756 -7.79 13.07 0.67
N PRO A 757 -8.36 13.75 -0.34
CA PRO A 757 -9.70 13.44 -0.84
C PRO A 757 -9.80 11.99 -1.37
N LEU A 758 -11.03 11.48 -1.53
CA LEU A 758 -11.27 10.23 -2.28
C LEU A 758 -10.88 10.43 -3.73
N LYS A 759 -10.43 9.35 -4.37
CA LYS A 759 -10.25 9.33 -5.82
C LYS A 759 -11.60 9.42 -6.54
N MET A 760 -12.65 8.91 -5.91
CA MET A 760 -14.01 9.02 -6.42
C MET A 760 -14.62 10.41 -6.15
N ASN A 761 -15.04 11.08 -7.23
CA ASN A 761 -15.90 12.24 -7.10
C ASN A 761 -17.35 11.79 -6.82
N LEU A 762 -17.87 12.18 -5.65
CA LEU A 762 -19.21 11.82 -5.17
C LEU A 762 -20.23 12.95 -5.30
N GLU A 763 -19.88 14.10 -5.89
CA GLU A 763 -20.76 15.27 -5.99
C GLU A 763 -22.04 14.94 -6.76
N SER A 764 -21.90 14.27 -7.91
CA SER A 764 -23.02 13.86 -8.77
C SER A 764 -23.78 12.62 -8.29
N THR A 765 -23.28 11.90 -7.28
CA THR A 765 -23.96 10.70 -6.76
C THR A 765 -25.16 11.09 -5.89
N PRO A 766 -26.40 10.72 -6.26
CA PRO A 766 -27.57 11.03 -5.44
C PRO A 766 -27.50 10.27 -4.12
N LEU A 767 -27.88 10.93 -3.03
CA LEU A 767 -28.09 10.24 -1.76
C LEU A 767 -29.26 9.28 -1.89
N ILE A 768 -29.16 8.11 -1.25
CA ILE A 768 -30.28 7.19 -1.15
C ILE A 768 -31.30 7.83 -0.20
N THR A 769 -32.40 8.34 -0.75
CA THR A 769 -33.44 9.06 0.00
C THR A 769 -34.54 8.13 0.51
N HIS A 770 -34.79 7.02 -0.18
CA HIS A 770 -35.71 5.98 0.23
C HIS A 770 -34.94 4.78 0.77
N HIS A 771 -35.09 4.53 2.07
CA HIS A 771 -34.46 3.41 2.74
C HIS A 771 -35.50 2.31 2.95
N SER A 772 -35.39 1.22 2.20
CA SER A 772 -36.31 0.07 2.26
C SER A 772 -35.72 -1.13 3.02
N SER A 773 -34.40 -1.13 3.21
CA SER A 773 -33.62 -2.19 3.86
C SER A 773 -32.49 -1.63 4.73
N ASP A 774 -31.96 -2.45 5.64
CA ASP A 774 -30.76 -2.09 6.44
C ASP A 774 -29.54 -1.81 5.54
N GLN A 775 -29.45 -2.48 4.39
CA GLN A 775 -28.41 -2.24 3.36
C GLN A 775 -28.47 -0.81 2.82
N ASP A 776 -29.67 -0.30 2.54
CA ASP A 776 -29.86 1.07 2.05
C ASP A 776 -29.34 2.08 3.07
N HIS A 777 -29.63 1.86 4.36
CA HIS A 777 -29.15 2.71 5.44
C HIS A 777 -27.61 2.70 5.56
N LEU A 778 -26.97 1.53 5.46
CA LEU A 778 -25.52 1.40 5.56
C LEU A 778 -24.77 2.00 4.35
N ASN A 779 -25.31 1.83 3.15
CA ASN A 779 -24.74 2.42 1.95
C ASN A 779 -24.90 3.94 1.93
N SER A 780 -26.01 4.47 2.45
CA SER A 780 -26.25 5.91 2.59
C SER A 780 -25.21 6.60 3.46
N ILE A 781 -24.93 6.04 4.64
CA ILE A 781 -23.95 6.64 5.56
C ILE A 781 -22.52 6.53 5.02
N THR A 782 -22.21 5.46 4.28
CA THR A 782 -20.92 5.30 3.60
C THR A 782 -20.72 6.41 2.55
N LEU A 783 -21.77 6.73 1.78
CA LEU A 783 -21.74 7.79 0.79
C LEU A 783 -21.63 9.19 1.42
N ILE A 784 -22.38 9.44 2.50
CA ILE A 784 -22.30 10.69 3.27
C ILE A 784 -20.88 10.89 3.82
N LEU A 785 -20.26 9.84 4.38
CA LEU A 785 -18.89 9.90 4.87
C LEU A 785 -17.89 10.23 3.76
N GLY A 786 -18.01 9.58 2.59
CA GLY A 786 -17.15 9.89 1.45
C GLY A 786 -17.25 11.34 1.00
N LYS A 787 -18.47 11.91 0.95
CA LYS A 787 -18.68 13.34 0.63
C LYS A 787 -18.04 14.25 1.68
N ILE A 788 -18.19 13.93 2.96
CA ILE A 788 -17.55 14.68 4.06
C ILE A 788 -16.03 14.68 3.93
N ILE A 789 -15.42 13.52 3.61
CA ILE A 789 -13.97 13.40 3.47
C ILE A 789 -13.47 14.22 2.28
N ASN A 790 -14.14 14.15 1.12
CA ASN A 790 -13.82 15.00 -0.03
C ASN A 790 -13.86 16.48 0.34
N MET A 791 -14.91 16.91 1.05
CA MET A 791 -15.06 18.30 1.50
C MET A 791 -14.00 18.71 2.53
N ALA A 792 -13.65 17.82 3.47
CA ALA A 792 -12.70 18.09 4.53
C ALA A 792 -11.26 18.26 4.02
N PHE A 793 -10.89 17.53 2.95
CA PHE A 793 -9.55 17.57 2.36
C PHE A 793 -9.48 18.40 1.06
N ASN A 794 -10.55 19.08 0.67
CA ASN A 794 -10.57 20.00 -0.46
C ASN A 794 -10.53 21.46 0.03
N GLN A 795 -9.66 22.28 -0.57
CA GLN A 795 -9.32 23.62 -0.06
C GLN A 795 -10.40 24.69 -0.37
N ASP A 796 -11.33 24.42 -1.29
CA ASP A 796 -12.34 25.37 -1.80
C ASP A 796 -13.80 25.02 -1.45
N THR A 797 -14.06 24.37 -0.31
CA THR A 797 -15.44 23.94 0.04
C THR A 797 -16.30 25.08 0.60
N ASP A 798 -17.38 25.44 -0.09
CA ASP A 798 -18.37 26.44 0.36
C ASP A 798 -19.13 25.99 1.64
N ASN A 799 -19.44 26.94 2.53
CA ASN A 799 -20.22 26.71 3.74
C ASN A 799 -21.64 26.17 3.43
N SER A 800 -22.22 26.52 2.28
CA SER A 800 -23.54 26.02 1.87
C SER A 800 -23.57 24.50 1.63
N LEU A 801 -22.46 23.92 1.16
CA LEU A 801 -22.30 22.47 0.96
C LEU A 801 -22.22 21.74 2.31
N TRP A 802 -21.53 22.33 3.29
CA TRP A 802 -21.46 21.81 4.66
C TRP A 802 -22.84 21.74 5.32
N ASP A 803 -23.67 22.76 5.13
CA ASP A 803 -25.05 22.77 5.62
C ASP A 803 -25.89 21.65 4.98
N SER A 804 -25.76 21.46 3.67
CA SER A 804 -26.46 20.41 2.92
C SER A 804 -26.11 18.99 3.38
N VAL A 805 -24.82 18.69 3.57
CA VAL A 805 -24.36 17.39 4.05
C VAL A 805 -24.72 17.16 5.52
N THR A 806 -24.66 18.22 6.34
CA THR A 806 -25.11 18.18 7.73
C THR A 806 -26.60 17.87 7.84
N GLU A 807 -27.42 18.47 6.97
CA GLU A 807 -28.86 18.18 6.92
C GLU A 807 -29.14 16.76 6.42
N SER A 808 -28.37 16.28 5.44
CA SER A 808 -28.43 14.89 4.96
C SER A 808 -28.11 13.87 6.06
N LEU A 809 -27.10 14.14 6.88
CA LEU A 809 -26.75 13.31 8.03
C LEU A 809 -27.85 13.30 9.10
N LYS A 810 -28.46 14.46 9.40
CA LYS A 810 -29.61 14.55 10.31
C LYS A 810 -30.81 13.75 9.80
N ASN A 811 -31.12 13.87 8.51
CA ASN A 811 -32.22 13.16 7.88
C ASN A 811 -32.00 11.65 7.90
N TRP A 812 -30.78 11.18 7.56
CA TRP A 812 -30.41 9.78 7.70
C TRP A 812 -30.57 9.28 9.14
N ARG A 813 -30.09 10.06 10.13
CA ARG A 813 -30.19 9.71 11.56
C ARG A 813 -31.65 9.58 12.02
N ASN A 814 -32.52 10.48 11.58
CA ASN A 814 -33.95 10.45 11.91
C ASN A 814 -34.67 9.26 11.25
N ALA A 815 -34.25 8.87 10.06
CA ALA A 815 -34.79 7.74 9.32
C ALA A 815 -34.25 6.37 9.80
N CYS A 816 -33.16 6.35 10.58
CA CYS A 816 -32.51 5.10 11.00
C CYS A 816 -33.40 4.26 11.95
N PRO A 817 -33.68 2.98 11.62
CA PRO A 817 -34.48 2.08 12.44
C PRO A 817 -33.92 1.92 13.86
N THR A 818 -34.79 1.66 14.83
CA THR A 818 -34.39 1.52 16.24
C THR A 818 -33.37 0.40 16.49
N HIS A 819 -33.35 -0.67 15.69
CA HIS A 819 -32.39 -1.76 15.80
C HIS A 819 -30.99 -1.45 15.22
N MET A 820 -30.86 -0.37 14.45
CA MET A 820 -29.58 0.11 13.92
C MET A 820 -29.00 1.30 14.72
N LYS A 821 -29.72 1.79 15.73
CA LYS A 821 -29.25 2.89 16.58
C LYS A 821 -28.11 2.38 17.48
N PRO A 822 -27.04 3.16 17.69
CA PRO A 822 -25.92 2.74 18.53
C PRO A 822 -26.39 2.48 19.96
N PHE A 823 -25.89 1.39 20.57
CA PHE A 823 -26.23 1.02 21.96
C PHE A 823 -25.84 2.09 23.01
N SER A 824 -25.00 3.08 22.67
CA SER A 824 -24.60 4.17 23.56
C SER A 824 -24.80 5.54 22.87
N ARG A 825 -25.53 6.45 23.55
CA ARG A 825 -25.48 7.90 23.28
C ARG A 825 -24.59 8.54 24.34
N LEU A 826 -23.59 9.33 23.96
CA LEU A 826 -23.05 10.35 24.85
C LEU A 826 -24.22 11.27 25.25
N LYS A 827 -24.29 11.68 26.52
CA LYS A 827 -25.13 12.80 26.95
C LYS A 827 -24.98 13.90 25.90
N ALA A 828 -26.12 14.35 25.37
CA ALA A 828 -26.24 15.28 24.26
C ALA A 828 -25.03 16.22 24.17
N LEU A 829 -24.07 15.88 23.29
CA LEU A 829 -23.30 16.92 22.64
C LEU A 829 -24.36 17.72 21.88
N PRO A 830 -24.58 19.00 22.24
CA PRO A 830 -25.50 19.85 21.51
C PRO A 830 -25.01 19.82 20.07
N CYS A 831 -25.93 19.57 19.13
CA CYS A 831 -25.79 19.75 17.70
C CYS A 831 -24.33 19.86 17.22
N ILE A 832 -23.81 18.77 16.65
CA ILE A 832 -22.77 18.75 15.61
C ILE A 832 -22.65 20.16 14.99
N ASN A 833 -21.66 20.94 15.43
CA ASN A 833 -21.29 22.13 14.71
C ASN A 833 -20.04 21.78 13.93
N ILE A 834 -20.23 21.15 12.77
CA ILE A 834 -19.16 20.84 11.82
C ILE A 834 -18.40 22.11 11.41
N SER A 835 -18.97 23.31 11.63
CA SER A 835 -18.24 24.58 11.53
C SER A 835 -17.03 24.72 12.47
N LEU A 836 -16.84 23.82 13.45
CA LEU A 836 -15.66 23.79 14.31
C LEU A 836 -14.47 23.04 13.66
N LEU A 837 -14.72 22.22 12.64
CA LEU A 837 -13.66 21.66 11.79
C LEU A 837 -13.18 22.68 10.74
N SER A 838 -14.02 23.68 10.40
CA SER A 838 -13.69 24.72 9.40
C SER A 838 -12.94 25.93 9.96
N ARG A 839 -12.77 26.07 11.27
CA ARG A 839 -12.06 27.21 11.87
C ARG A 839 -10.67 26.77 12.37
N ARG A 840 -9.62 27.20 11.65
CA ARG A 840 -8.22 27.00 12.04
C ARG A 840 -7.79 27.86 13.23
N ASP A 841 -8.54 28.92 13.54
CA ASP A 841 -8.23 29.86 14.61
C ASP A 841 -9.44 30.01 15.54
N ASP A 842 -9.39 29.41 16.73
CA ASP A 842 -10.01 30.01 17.91
C ASP A 842 -9.44 29.38 19.18
N HIS A 843 -8.95 30.25 20.06
CA HIS A 843 -8.33 29.94 21.36
C HIS A 843 -9.37 29.61 22.46
N ASP A 844 -10.66 29.53 22.13
CA ASP A 844 -11.76 29.55 23.11
C ASP A 844 -12.60 28.26 23.20
N LEU A 845 -12.02 27.09 22.86
CA LEU A 845 -12.61 25.80 23.27
C LEU A 845 -12.11 25.41 24.67
N GLU A 846 -12.81 25.89 25.69
CA GLU A 846 -12.65 25.38 27.05
C GLU A 846 -12.99 23.87 27.10
N ALA A 847 -11.94 23.07 27.29
CA ALA A 847 -11.92 21.75 27.92
C ALA A 847 -12.12 20.43 27.13
N GLU A 848 -12.27 20.39 25.80
CA GLU A 848 -12.19 19.13 25.05
C GLU A 848 -11.25 19.22 23.83
N SER A 849 -10.25 18.33 23.75
CA SER A 849 -9.31 18.32 22.62
C SER A 849 -9.97 17.78 21.35
N LYS A 850 -9.53 18.25 20.17
CA LYS A 850 -9.96 17.68 18.86
C LYS A 850 -9.85 16.15 18.83
N ASP A 851 -8.88 15.59 19.56
CA ASP A 851 -8.66 14.14 19.68
C ASP A 851 -9.78 13.43 20.46
N GLN A 852 -10.32 14.05 21.52
CA GLN A 852 -11.43 13.49 22.30
C GLN A 852 -12.74 13.47 21.49
N LEU A 853 -12.96 14.49 20.65
CA LEU A 853 -14.10 14.54 19.74
C LEU A 853 -13.99 13.46 18.65
N LEU A 854 -12.82 13.32 18.03
CA LEU A 854 -12.57 12.25 17.04
C LEU A 854 -12.72 10.85 17.63
N GLU A 855 -12.22 10.63 18.85
CA GLU A 855 -12.39 9.36 19.57
C GLU A 855 -13.87 9.08 19.91
N ALA A 856 -14.63 10.11 20.32
CA ALA A 856 -16.06 9.99 20.56
C ALA A 856 -16.83 9.61 19.29
N PHE A 857 -16.53 10.25 18.15
CA PHE A 857 -17.15 9.95 16.84
C PHE A 857 -16.82 8.54 16.36
N ALA A 858 -15.56 8.14 16.50
CA ALA A 858 -15.11 6.81 16.17
C ALA A 858 -15.85 5.74 17.00
N LEU A 859 -15.96 5.93 18.30
CA LEU A 859 -16.67 5.01 19.19
C LEU A 859 -18.18 4.95 18.90
N GLU A 860 -18.82 6.06 18.50
CA GLU A 860 -20.24 6.06 18.10
C GLU A 860 -20.45 5.28 16.79
N ILE A 861 -19.59 5.49 15.78
CA ILE A 861 -19.63 4.74 14.51
C ILE A 861 -19.38 3.25 14.75
N CYS A 862 -18.39 2.90 15.57
CA CYS A 862 -18.19 1.52 16.04
C CYS A 862 -19.45 0.98 16.71
N GLY A 863 -20.06 1.73 17.63
CA GLY A 863 -21.28 1.31 18.32
C GLY A 863 -22.45 1.00 17.36
N ILE A 864 -22.62 1.79 16.30
CA ILE A 864 -23.59 1.55 15.20
C ILE A 864 -23.22 0.29 14.42
N ALA A 865 -21.92 0.10 14.20
CA ALA A 865 -21.37 -1.04 13.48
C ALA A 865 -21.64 -2.36 14.27
N PHE A 866 -21.33 -2.38 15.55
CA PHE A 866 -21.52 -3.54 16.44
C PHE A 866 -23.01 -3.90 16.69
N THR A 867 -23.94 -2.95 16.53
CA THR A 867 -25.40 -3.18 16.61
C THR A 867 -25.99 -3.86 15.37
N ALA A 868 -25.38 -3.66 14.19
CA ALA A 868 -25.84 -4.31 12.97
C ALA A 868 -25.46 -5.79 13.04
N LYS A 869 -26.45 -6.68 12.92
CA LYS A 869 -26.33 -8.13 13.13
C LYS A 869 -25.59 -8.84 11.96
N VAL A 870 -24.44 -8.31 11.54
CA VAL A 870 -23.70 -8.75 10.35
C VAL A 870 -22.21 -8.88 10.70
N PRO A 871 -21.62 -10.10 10.63
CA PRO A 871 -20.24 -10.40 11.04
C PRO A 871 -19.15 -9.51 10.41
N SER A 872 -19.44 -8.95 9.24
CA SER A 872 -18.52 -8.16 8.45
C SER A 872 -18.31 -6.75 9.01
N VAL A 873 -19.32 -6.20 9.70
CA VAL A 873 -19.29 -4.87 10.30
C VAL A 873 -18.29 -4.77 11.46
N LEU A 874 -18.00 -5.91 12.11
CA LEU A 874 -16.98 -6.06 13.16
C LEU A 874 -15.54 -5.92 12.65
N VAL A 875 -15.27 -6.18 11.37
CA VAL A 875 -13.89 -6.23 10.83
C VAL A 875 -13.49 -4.87 10.26
N ASN A 876 -14.41 -4.16 9.60
CA ASN A 876 -14.09 -2.89 8.94
C ASN A 876 -14.31 -1.64 9.81
N ALA A 877 -15.06 -1.72 10.91
CA ALA A 877 -15.09 -0.62 11.89
C ALA A 877 -13.73 -0.43 12.59
N PHE A 878 -12.93 -1.51 12.75
CA PHE A 878 -11.62 -1.43 13.41
C PHE A 878 -10.53 -0.76 12.56
N GLY A 879 -10.59 -0.86 11.23
CA GLY A 879 -9.54 -0.38 10.32
C GLY A 879 -9.31 1.13 10.39
N PRO A 880 -10.37 1.96 10.21
CA PRO A 880 -10.25 3.42 10.31
C PRO A 880 -10.07 3.93 11.75
N ILE A 881 -10.59 3.22 12.76
CA ILE A 881 -10.76 3.73 14.13
C ILE A 881 -9.59 3.37 15.06
N ALA A 882 -8.89 2.26 14.82
CA ALA A 882 -7.70 1.90 15.59
C ALA A 882 -6.55 2.94 15.46
N TYR A 883 -6.61 3.81 14.44
CA TYR A 883 -5.58 4.82 14.16
C TYR A 883 -5.77 6.15 14.89
N CYS A 884 -6.99 6.48 15.34
CA CYS A 884 -7.27 7.76 16.02
C CYS A 884 -6.57 7.90 17.38
N LYS A 885 -6.03 6.83 17.97
CA LYS A 885 -5.45 6.84 19.32
C LYS A 885 -3.97 7.26 19.41
N HIS A 886 -3.21 7.41 18.33
CA HIS A 886 -1.73 7.55 18.43
C HIS A 886 -1.06 8.52 17.43
N SER A 887 -1.62 9.72 17.25
CA SER A 887 -0.91 10.84 16.63
C SER A 887 -0.65 11.91 17.67
N ARG A 888 0.52 11.87 18.35
CA ARG A 888 1.26 13.02 18.95
C ARG A 888 2.30 12.68 20.04
N SER A 889 2.67 11.43 20.31
CA SER A 889 3.90 11.17 21.10
C SER A 889 5.12 11.07 20.19
N THR A 890 6.03 12.00 20.38
CA THR A 890 7.34 12.18 19.74
C THR A 890 8.17 10.89 19.60
N ASN A 891 8.94 10.82 18.50
CA ASN A 891 9.97 9.83 18.14
C ASN A 891 9.52 8.40 17.76
N PHE A 892 9.00 8.20 16.54
CA PHE A 892 9.07 6.89 15.87
C PHE A 892 9.24 7.04 14.33
N SER A 893 10.49 7.03 13.89
CA SER A 893 10.94 7.24 12.50
C SER A 893 11.04 5.93 11.68
N ASN A 894 10.03 5.05 11.70
CA ASN A 894 10.05 3.86 10.83
C ASN A 894 8.65 3.37 10.38
N PRO A 895 8.30 3.47 9.07
CA PRO A 895 7.06 2.92 8.49
C PRO A 895 6.90 1.41 8.70
N GLU A 896 7.99 0.65 8.85
CA GLU A 896 7.92 -0.79 9.11
C GLU A 896 7.19 -1.12 10.42
N VAL A 897 7.21 -0.23 11.42
CA VAL A 897 6.55 -0.48 12.71
C VAL A 897 5.02 -0.35 12.59
N LYS A 898 4.52 0.52 11.70
CA LYS A 898 3.07 0.70 11.43
C LYS A 898 2.47 -0.52 10.74
N LEU A 899 3.13 -1.01 9.69
CA LEU A 899 2.69 -2.22 8.96
C LEU A 899 2.96 -3.50 9.78
N ARG A 900 4.07 -3.58 10.53
CA ARG A 900 4.32 -4.72 11.44
C ARG A 900 3.32 -4.76 12.59
N ARG A 901 2.76 -3.64 13.07
CA ARG A 901 1.69 -3.66 14.11
C ARG A 901 0.34 -4.10 13.53
N LEU A 902 -0.02 -3.61 12.34
CA LEU A 902 -1.21 -4.07 11.58
C LEU A 902 -1.10 -5.55 11.18
N LEU A 903 0.05 -5.99 10.66
CA LEU A 903 0.35 -7.39 10.33
C LEU A 903 0.51 -8.28 11.57
N ARG A 904 0.92 -7.75 12.73
CA ARG A 904 0.98 -8.50 14.01
C ARG A 904 -0.41 -8.62 14.65
N MET A 905 -1.31 -7.67 14.40
CA MET A 905 -2.74 -7.77 14.70
C MET A 905 -3.46 -8.75 13.74
N LEU A 906 -3.15 -8.75 12.45
CA LEU A 906 -3.65 -9.73 11.47
C LEU A 906 -3.05 -11.14 11.67
N ARG A 907 -1.80 -11.26 12.13
CA ARG A 907 -1.15 -12.54 12.50
C ARG A 907 -1.66 -13.16 13.79
N THR A 908 -2.31 -12.37 14.66
CA THR A 908 -2.88 -12.88 15.93
C THR A 908 -4.32 -13.35 15.79
N GLN A 909 -5.01 -13.02 14.69
CA GLN A 909 -6.27 -13.63 14.27
C GLN A 909 -6.04 -14.90 13.43
N LYS A 910 -5.38 -15.89 14.03
CA LYS A 910 -5.78 -17.26 13.68
C LYS A 910 -7.08 -17.47 14.44
N ILE A 911 -8.22 -17.43 13.74
CA ILE A 911 -9.44 -18.27 13.88
C ILE A 911 -10.53 -17.75 12.96
N ILE A 912 -11.00 -18.58 12.02
CA ILE A 912 -12.32 -19.25 12.09
C ILE A 912 -12.21 -20.58 11.31
N PRO A 913 -12.30 -21.74 11.97
CA PRO A 913 -12.85 -22.95 11.36
C PRO A 913 -14.35 -23.05 11.65
N ASN A 914 -15.10 -23.27 10.58
CA ASN A 914 -16.50 -23.73 10.51
C ASN A 914 -17.59 -22.82 11.08
N LEU A 915 -18.34 -22.19 10.17
CA LEU A 915 -19.81 -22.18 10.21
C LEU A 915 -20.35 -21.91 8.80
N THR A 916 -20.43 -22.98 8.01
CA THR A 916 -21.49 -23.07 7.01
C THR A 916 -22.78 -23.41 7.75
N LYS A 917 -23.83 -22.65 7.44
CA LYS A 917 -25.26 -23.02 7.45
C LYS A 917 -25.97 -22.98 8.82
N HIS A 918 -27.14 -22.34 8.98
CA HIS A 918 -28.13 -21.95 8.00
C HIS A 918 -29.13 -20.92 8.59
N ALA A 919 -29.82 -20.22 7.70
CA ALA A 919 -31.20 -19.82 7.94
C ALA A 919 -31.96 -20.96 8.64
N ARG A 920 -32.37 -20.74 9.90
CA ARG A 920 -33.35 -21.53 10.66
C ARG A 920 -33.53 -22.98 10.19
N SER A 921 -32.61 -23.88 10.53
CA SER A 921 -32.82 -25.33 10.41
C SER A 921 -31.79 -26.10 11.25
N PHE A 922 -32.26 -26.87 12.23
CA PHE A 922 -31.48 -27.85 12.96
C PHE A 922 -31.08 -29.00 12.03
N ALA A 923 -29.83 -29.07 11.55
CA ALA A 923 -29.29 -30.32 11.00
C ALA A 923 -27.74 -30.36 10.94
N THR A 924 -27.18 -31.38 11.59
CA THR A 924 -25.96 -32.14 11.22
C THR A 924 -24.59 -31.45 11.23
N ALA A 925 -23.98 -31.28 12.41
CA ALA A 925 -22.52 -31.38 12.59
C ALA A 925 -22.22 -31.78 14.05
N ILE A 926 -21.16 -32.55 14.27
CA ILE A 926 -20.79 -33.26 15.51
C ILE A 926 -20.89 -32.36 16.75
N ARG A 927 -21.67 -32.81 17.74
CA ARG A 927 -22.04 -32.04 18.93
C ARG A 927 -21.02 -32.32 20.06
N PRO A 928 -20.39 -31.28 20.66
CA PRO A 928 -19.34 -31.48 21.66
C PRO A 928 -19.94 -32.03 22.96
N THR A 929 -19.50 -33.21 23.36
CA THR A 929 -19.87 -33.86 24.64
C THR A 929 -18.89 -33.56 25.78
N GLN A 930 -17.83 -32.80 25.50
CA GLN A 930 -16.76 -32.45 26.43
C GLN A 930 -16.27 -31.04 26.19
N VAL A 931 -15.72 -30.42 27.24
CA VAL A 931 -15.06 -29.11 27.16
C VAL A 931 -13.81 -29.19 26.30
N GLY A 932 -13.56 -28.14 25.50
CA GLY A 932 -12.29 -27.96 24.80
C GLY A 932 -11.13 -27.75 25.76
N VAL A 933 -10.13 -28.63 25.71
CA VAL A 933 -8.93 -28.57 26.56
C VAL A 933 -7.70 -28.35 25.70
N VAL A 934 -6.89 -27.36 26.08
CA VAL A 934 -5.55 -27.10 25.53
C VAL A 934 -4.53 -27.44 26.60
N THR A 935 -3.65 -28.40 26.29
CA THR A 935 -2.51 -28.74 27.15
C THR A 935 -1.24 -28.13 26.55
N PRO A 936 -0.71 -27.04 27.13
CA PRO A 936 0.50 -26.40 26.62
C PRO A 936 1.73 -27.28 26.85
N SER A 937 2.72 -27.14 25.98
CA SER A 937 4.03 -27.76 26.16
C SER A 937 4.81 -27.08 27.29
N ALA A 938 5.79 -27.80 27.87
CA ALA A 938 6.67 -27.24 28.90
C ALA A 938 7.39 -25.95 28.45
N HIS A 939 7.65 -25.81 27.15
CA HIS A 939 8.23 -24.59 26.57
C HIS A 939 7.24 -23.42 26.58
N GLU A 940 5.97 -23.65 26.21
CA GLU A 940 4.91 -22.63 26.24
C GLU A 940 4.60 -22.16 27.66
N VAL A 941 4.57 -23.09 28.64
CA VAL A 941 4.40 -22.75 30.06
C VAL A 941 5.56 -21.91 30.56
N LYS A 942 6.82 -22.32 30.29
CA LYS A 942 8.01 -21.56 30.69
C LYS A 942 8.12 -20.20 30.00
N GLY A 943 7.64 -20.11 28.76
CA GLY A 943 7.65 -18.90 27.94
C GLY A 943 6.46 -17.95 28.20
N PHE A 944 5.49 -18.34 29.04
CA PHE A 944 4.24 -17.61 29.28
C PHE A 944 3.50 -17.24 27.98
N SER A 945 3.54 -18.10 26.97
CA SER A 945 2.94 -17.81 25.67
C SER A 945 2.59 -19.10 24.94
N LEU A 946 1.37 -19.19 24.42
CA LEU A 946 0.96 -20.29 23.57
C LEU A 946 1.54 -20.12 22.17
N GLY A 947 2.05 -21.22 21.62
CA GLY A 947 2.38 -21.32 20.21
C GLY A 947 1.12 -21.25 19.36
N SER A 948 1.28 -20.87 18.09
CA SER A 948 0.16 -20.54 17.19
C SER A 948 -0.88 -21.65 17.07
N ARG A 949 -0.49 -22.94 17.18
CA ARG A 949 -1.43 -24.07 17.11
C ARG A 949 -2.31 -24.21 18.36
N ASN A 950 -1.75 -23.98 19.54
CA ASN A 950 -2.51 -24.07 20.80
C ASN A 950 -3.38 -22.83 21.00
N LEU A 951 -2.92 -21.66 20.57
CA LEU A 951 -3.75 -20.45 20.51
C LEU A 951 -4.95 -20.63 19.56
N GLU A 952 -4.70 -21.17 18.36
CA GLU A 952 -5.75 -21.50 17.38
C GLU A 952 -6.72 -22.60 17.87
N LYS A 953 -6.27 -23.54 18.70
CA LYS A 953 -7.22 -24.44 19.36
C LYS A 953 -8.05 -23.70 20.41
N ALA A 954 -7.40 -22.85 21.21
CA ALA A 954 -8.02 -22.21 22.34
C ALA A 954 -9.15 -21.26 21.91
N VAL A 955 -8.85 -20.38 20.97
CA VAL A 955 -9.84 -19.48 20.38
C VAL A 955 -10.93 -20.31 19.66
N GLY A 956 -10.62 -21.52 19.18
CA GLY A 956 -11.54 -22.31 18.33
C GLY A 956 -12.62 -22.93 19.18
N HIS A 957 -12.22 -23.40 20.35
CA HIS A 957 -13.11 -23.76 21.44
C HIS A 957 -13.93 -22.57 21.94
N MET A 958 -13.36 -21.38 22.05
CA MET A 958 -14.14 -20.18 22.40
C MET A 958 -15.26 -19.88 21.39
N HIS A 959 -14.97 -19.87 20.09
CA HIS A 959 -16.02 -19.61 19.09
C HIS A 959 -17.09 -20.71 19.05
N ARG A 960 -16.67 -21.97 19.08
CA ARG A 960 -17.57 -23.13 18.98
C ARG A 960 -18.39 -23.35 20.24
N ASP A 961 -17.73 -23.35 21.39
CA ASP A 961 -18.27 -23.82 22.67
C ASP A 961 -18.55 -22.68 23.66
N GLY A 962 -18.01 -21.48 23.42
CA GLY A 962 -18.07 -20.35 24.34
C GLY A 962 -17.13 -20.50 25.54
N LEU A 963 -16.32 -21.56 25.57
CA LEU A 963 -15.43 -21.88 26.69
C LEU A 963 -14.21 -22.69 26.24
N VAL A 964 -13.06 -22.41 26.84
CA VAL A 964 -11.83 -23.22 26.73
C VAL A 964 -11.16 -23.39 28.08
N VAL A 965 -10.54 -24.55 28.31
CA VAL A 965 -9.66 -24.83 29.45
C VAL A 965 -8.22 -24.93 28.97
N VAL A 966 -7.31 -24.19 29.61
CA VAL A 966 -5.86 -24.30 29.38
C VAL A 966 -5.23 -24.93 30.62
N GLU A 967 -4.73 -26.16 30.48
CA GLU A 967 -4.24 -26.92 31.64
C GLU A 967 -2.87 -26.44 32.14
N ASP A 968 -2.73 -26.39 33.46
CA ASP A 968 -1.44 -26.30 34.18
C ASP A 968 -0.52 -25.12 33.78
N VAL A 969 -1.11 -23.94 33.60
CA VAL A 969 -0.42 -22.68 33.22
C VAL A 969 -0.21 -21.71 34.39
N VAL A 970 -0.73 -22.05 35.57
CA VAL A 970 -0.55 -21.28 36.81
C VAL A 970 0.30 -22.10 37.78
N PRO A 971 1.42 -21.58 38.29
CA PRO A 971 2.24 -22.27 39.27
C PRO A 971 1.43 -22.67 40.52
N HIS A 972 1.50 -23.94 40.92
CA HIS A 972 0.67 -24.44 42.02
C HIS A 972 0.96 -23.76 43.36
N ALA A 973 2.21 -23.32 43.59
CA ALA A 973 2.60 -22.60 44.80
C ALA A 973 1.91 -21.23 44.92
N ASP A 974 1.75 -20.50 43.81
CA ASP A 974 1.02 -19.23 43.78
C ASP A 974 -0.46 -19.45 44.12
N ILE A 975 -1.03 -20.53 43.58
CA ILE A 975 -2.41 -20.94 43.85
C ILE A 975 -2.59 -21.34 45.31
N ASP A 976 -1.69 -22.13 45.89
CA ASP A 976 -1.79 -22.59 47.29
C ASP A 976 -1.76 -21.43 48.27
N LEU A 977 -0.89 -20.43 48.03
CA LEU A 977 -0.82 -19.23 48.83
C LEU A 977 -2.15 -18.48 48.84
N LEU A 978 -2.73 -18.23 47.65
CA LEU A 978 -4.00 -17.53 47.52
C LEU A 978 -5.17 -18.37 48.08
N ASN A 979 -5.20 -19.67 47.80
CA ASN A 979 -6.26 -20.58 48.24
C ASN A 979 -6.38 -20.62 49.75
N LYS A 980 -5.26 -20.72 50.46
CA LYS A 980 -5.25 -20.75 51.93
C LYS A 980 -5.98 -19.53 52.50
N LYS A 981 -5.59 -18.33 52.06
CA LYS A 981 -6.20 -17.08 52.52
C LYS A 981 -7.67 -16.97 52.11
N MET A 982 -8.01 -17.30 50.87
CA MET A 982 -9.39 -17.21 50.39
C MET A 982 -10.33 -18.24 51.02
N VAL A 983 -9.85 -19.41 51.47
CA VAL A 983 -10.65 -20.36 52.25
C VAL A 983 -10.91 -19.84 53.66
N GLU A 984 -9.91 -19.25 54.31
CA GLU A 984 -10.07 -18.58 55.62
C GLU A 984 -11.10 -17.43 55.54
N ASP A 985 -11.03 -16.64 54.46
CA ASP A 985 -11.98 -15.55 54.19
C ASP A 985 -13.40 -16.08 53.93
N ALA A 986 -13.54 -17.16 53.16
CA ALA A 986 -14.84 -17.78 52.88
C ALA A 986 -15.53 -18.30 54.15
N LEU A 987 -14.78 -18.93 55.06
CA LEU A 987 -15.28 -19.39 56.36
C LEU A 987 -15.67 -18.22 57.25
N THR A 988 -14.89 -17.12 57.22
CA THR A 988 -15.21 -15.88 57.94
C THR A 988 -16.52 -15.27 57.43
N LEU A 989 -16.72 -15.23 56.11
CA LEU A 989 -17.95 -14.75 55.49
C LEU A 989 -19.15 -15.67 55.77
N GLN A 990 -18.95 -16.99 55.78
CA GLN A 990 -20.00 -17.97 56.12
C GLN A 990 -20.48 -17.80 57.57
N ALA A 991 -19.55 -17.52 58.49
CA ALA A 991 -19.86 -17.30 59.91
C ALA A 991 -20.74 -16.06 60.15
N ARG A 992 -20.88 -15.15 59.17
CA ARG A 992 -21.78 -13.98 59.25
C ARG A 992 -23.27 -14.36 59.14
N GLY A 993 -23.60 -15.63 58.93
CA GLY A 993 -24.98 -16.10 58.79
C GLY A 993 -25.69 -15.41 57.63
N ASP A 994 -26.96 -15.04 57.76
CA ASP A 994 -27.76 -14.43 56.68
C ASP A 994 -27.22 -13.10 56.14
N LYS A 995 -26.23 -12.49 56.81
CA LYS A 995 -25.52 -11.29 56.35
C LYS A 995 -24.32 -11.61 55.44
N GLY A 996 -24.00 -12.88 55.22
CA GLY A 996 -22.95 -13.31 54.30
C GLY A 996 -23.34 -13.04 52.83
N PRO A 997 -22.36 -12.81 51.94
CA PRO A 997 -22.58 -12.51 50.53
C PRO A 997 -22.93 -13.79 49.73
N PHE A 998 -24.04 -14.43 50.11
CA PHE A 998 -24.50 -15.65 49.46
C PHE A 998 -25.01 -15.37 48.04
N ASN A 999 -24.59 -16.21 47.09
CA ASN A 999 -25.01 -16.13 45.70
C ASN A 999 -26.04 -17.22 45.40
N TYR A 1000 -27.31 -16.82 45.20
CA TYR A 1000 -28.51 -17.66 45.03
C TYR A 1000 -28.88 -18.61 46.18
N ASN A 1001 -27.91 -19.20 46.90
CA ASN A 1001 -28.15 -20.11 48.01
C ASN A 1001 -27.01 -20.08 49.06
N LYS A 1002 -27.26 -20.65 50.24
CA LYS A 1002 -26.30 -20.64 51.37
C LYS A 1002 -25.06 -21.52 51.18
N GLY A 1003 -25.02 -22.34 50.12
CA GLY A 1003 -23.88 -23.18 49.77
C GLY A 1003 -22.84 -22.48 48.89
N ASN A 1004 -23.09 -21.22 48.50
CA ASN A 1004 -22.26 -20.51 47.54
C ASN A 1004 -22.01 -19.06 47.99
N ILE A 1005 -20.74 -18.71 48.21
CA ILE A 1005 -20.31 -17.38 48.67
C ILE A 1005 -19.62 -16.65 47.52
N GLN A 1006 -20.00 -15.40 47.27
CA GLN A 1006 -19.20 -14.49 46.45
C GLN A 1006 -18.25 -13.71 47.35
N GLN A 1007 -16.96 -13.69 47.01
CA GLN A 1007 -15.94 -12.97 47.79
C GLN A 1007 -14.86 -12.40 46.88
N ASP A 1008 -14.29 -11.26 47.23
CA ASP A 1008 -13.17 -10.69 46.48
C ASP A 1008 -11.83 -11.30 46.93
N ALA A 1009 -10.85 -11.32 46.02
CA ALA A 1009 -9.49 -11.71 46.37
C ALA A 1009 -8.80 -10.60 47.18
N PRO A 1010 -7.88 -10.92 48.12
CA PRO A 1010 -7.16 -9.92 48.89
C PRO A 1010 -6.40 -8.96 47.94
N PRO A 1011 -6.73 -7.66 47.91
CA PRO A 1011 -6.27 -6.75 46.86
C PRO A 1011 -4.92 -6.10 47.20
N VAL A 1012 -3.98 -6.87 47.75
CA VAL A 1012 -2.67 -6.39 48.22
C VAL A 1012 -1.52 -7.22 47.63
N ALA A 1013 -0.32 -6.63 47.59
CA ALA A 1013 0.84 -7.20 46.88
C ALA A 1013 1.27 -8.60 47.37
N GLU A 1014 1.02 -8.90 48.65
CA GLU A 1014 1.32 -10.20 49.26
C GLU A 1014 0.64 -11.37 48.53
N TYR A 1015 -0.62 -11.18 48.15
CA TYR A 1015 -1.48 -12.19 47.50
C TYR A 1015 -1.63 -11.95 45.98
N PHE A 1016 -1.20 -10.80 45.47
CA PHE A 1016 -1.27 -10.46 44.05
C PHE A 1016 -0.13 -11.11 43.25
N LYS A 1017 -0.38 -12.27 42.64
CA LYS A 1017 0.57 -12.94 41.74
C LYS A 1017 0.23 -12.66 40.27
N PRO A 1018 1.15 -12.08 39.46
CA PRO A 1018 0.91 -11.86 38.02
C PRO A 1018 0.55 -13.13 37.24
N SER A 1019 1.04 -14.30 37.69
CA SER A 1019 0.69 -15.62 37.15
C SER A 1019 -0.79 -15.97 37.29
N ILE A 1020 -1.52 -15.31 38.19
CA ILE A 1020 -2.96 -15.45 38.44
C ILE A 1020 -3.71 -14.27 37.81
N PHE A 1021 -3.42 -13.05 38.25
CA PHE A 1021 -4.26 -11.87 37.95
C PHE A 1021 -4.02 -11.24 36.58
N THR A 1022 -2.80 -11.37 36.04
CA THR A 1022 -2.41 -10.80 34.74
C THR A 1022 -1.72 -11.87 33.89
N ASN A 1023 -2.25 -13.10 33.93
CA ASN A 1023 -1.61 -14.25 33.30
C ASN A 1023 -1.45 -14.03 31.78
N PRO A 1024 -0.22 -14.01 31.24
CA PRO A 1024 -0.01 -13.64 29.83
C PRO A 1024 -0.66 -14.60 28.82
N ILE A 1025 -0.81 -15.88 29.16
CA ILE A 1025 -1.50 -16.87 28.30
C ILE A 1025 -3.00 -16.57 28.26
N ALA A 1026 -3.62 -16.23 29.39
CA ALA A 1026 -5.01 -15.80 29.42
C ALA A 1026 -5.20 -14.50 28.64
N THR A 1027 -4.34 -13.50 28.87
CA THR A 1027 -4.34 -12.22 28.14
C THR A 1027 -4.17 -12.41 26.64
N GLN A 1028 -3.31 -13.35 26.21
CA GLN A 1028 -3.11 -13.69 24.80
C GLN A 1028 -4.40 -14.21 24.16
N ILE A 1029 -5.15 -15.08 24.84
CA ILE A 1029 -6.43 -15.61 24.34
C ILE A 1029 -7.50 -14.52 24.34
N THR A 1030 -7.64 -13.74 25.41
CA THR A 1030 -8.65 -12.67 25.45
C THR A 1030 -8.36 -11.55 24.45
N THR A 1031 -7.08 -11.26 24.20
CA THR A 1031 -6.65 -10.31 23.15
C THR A 1031 -6.99 -10.82 21.75
N ALA A 1032 -6.77 -12.11 21.49
CA ALA A 1032 -7.13 -12.72 20.21
C ALA A 1032 -8.64 -12.70 19.94
N MET A 1033 -9.46 -12.78 21.00
CA MET A 1033 -10.93 -12.76 20.91
C MET A 1033 -11.53 -11.35 20.80
N MET A 1034 -11.02 -10.36 21.55
CA MET A 1034 -11.68 -9.06 21.75
C MET A 1034 -10.89 -7.85 21.22
N GLY A 1035 -9.69 -8.07 20.69
CA GLY A 1035 -8.79 -7.01 20.23
C GLY A 1035 -7.70 -6.65 21.25
N PRO A 1036 -6.74 -5.78 20.86
CA PRO A 1036 -5.59 -5.44 21.69
C PRO A 1036 -5.98 -4.67 22.95
N GLN A 1037 -5.26 -4.95 24.06
CA GLN A 1037 -5.47 -4.32 25.37
C GLN A 1037 -6.91 -4.42 25.92
N PRO A 1038 -7.46 -5.63 26.12
CA PRO A 1038 -8.73 -5.79 26.84
C PRO A 1038 -8.72 -5.06 28.18
N LYS A 1039 -9.85 -4.49 28.56
CA LYS A 1039 -10.00 -3.75 29.81
C LYS A 1039 -10.38 -4.70 30.95
N TRP A 1040 -9.56 -4.78 31.99
CA TRP A 1040 -9.85 -5.56 33.19
C TRP A 1040 -10.49 -4.67 34.25
N THR A 1041 -11.78 -4.84 34.49
CA THR A 1041 -12.55 -3.97 35.42
C THR A 1041 -13.21 -4.72 36.57
N PHE A 1042 -13.16 -6.05 36.59
CA PHE A 1042 -13.81 -6.87 37.61
C PHE A 1042 -12.90 -8.00 38.09
N CYS A 1043 -12.83 -8.20 39.41
CA CYS A 1043 -12.16 -9.33 40.03
C CYS A 1043 -12.93 -9.76 41.29
N SER A 1044 -13.44 -10.99 41.28
CA SER A 1044 -14.14 -11.59 42.43
C SER A 1044 -13.99 -13.11 42.38
N ALA A 1045 -14.57 -13.85 43.30
CA ALA A 1045 -14.49 -15.30 43.37
C ALA A 1045 -15.80 -15.94 43.84
N ASN A 1046 -15.98 -17.18 43.39
CA ASN A 1046 -17.07 -18.05 43.79
C ASN A 1046 -16.54 -19.18 44.68
N SER A 1047 -17.01 -19.22 45.93
CA SER A 1047 -16.63 -20.20 46.93
C SER A 1047 -17.79 -21.17 47.18
N ALA A 1048 -17.65 -22.40 46.69
CA ALA A 1048 -18.61 -23.47 46.94
C ALA A 1048 -18.30 -24.12 48.30
N MET A 1049 -19.17 -23.87 49.26
CA MET A 1049 -19.00 -24.28 50.65
C MET A 1049 -19.46 -25.72 50.86
N ALA A 1050 -18.82 -26.42 51.80
CA ALA A 1050 -19.34 -27.69 52.27
C ALA A 1050 -20.80 -27.56 52.72
N THR A 1051 -21.61 -28.57 52.42
CA THR A 1051 -23.02 -28.58 52.82
C THR A 1051 -23.11 -28.49 54.35
N ILE A 1052 -23.78 -27.46 54.86
CA ILE A 1052 -23.98 -27.24 56.30
C ILE A 1052 -24.69 -28.48 56.89
N PRO A 1053 -24.26 -29.01 58.06
CA PRO A 1053 -24.93 -30.14 58.69
C PRO A 1053 -26.45 -29.91 58.84
N GLY A 1054 -27.26 -30.74 58.16
CA GLY A 1054 -28.73 -30.64 58.14
C GLY A 1054 -29.34 -29.79 57.00
N GLY A 1055 -28.53 -29.13 56.17
CA GLY A 1055 -28.99 -28.42 54.98
C GLY A 1055 -29.05 -29.32 53.74
N THR A 1056 -30.03 -29.08 52.85
CA THR A 1056 -30.09 -29.77 51.56
C THR A 1056 -29.12 -29.12 50.58
N PRO A 1057 -28.24 -29.87 49.89
CA PRO A 1057 -27.39 -29.31 48.83
C PRO A 1057 -28.25 -28.67 47.73
N GLN A 1058 -28.00 -27.40 47.41
CA GLN A 1058 -28.80 -26.65 46.43
C GLN A 1058 -27.96 -26.29 45.21
N ARG A 1059 -28.48 -26.65 44.03
CA ARG A 1059 -27.97 -26.20 42.73
C ARG A 1059 -28.48 -24.79 42.43
N GLN A 1060 -27.63 -23.92 41.87
CA GLN A 1060 -28.07 -22.62 41.36
C GLN A 1060 -28.95 -22.79 40.11
N PRO A 1061 -29.89 -21.87 39.82
CA PRO A 1061 -30.58 -21.88 38.54
C PRO A 1061 -29.59 -21.71 37.38
N VAL A 1062 -29.92 -22.21 36.18
CA VAL A 1062 -29.10 -21.95 34.99
C VAL A 1062 -29.25 -20.48 34.63
N HIS A 1063 -28.14 -19.78 34.46
CA HIS A 1063 -28.13 -18.35 34.18
C HIS A 1063 -27.00 -17.94 33.22
N SER A 1064 -27.14 -16.73 32.69
CA SER A 1064 -26.10 -15.94 32.01
C SER A 1064 -25.69 -14.78 32.93
N ASP A 1065 -24.42 -14.37 32.90
CA ASP A 1065 -23.96 -13.18 33.63
C ASP A 1065 -24.24 -11.87 32.88
N ALA A 1066 -24.70 -11.96 31.62
CA ALA A 1066 -25.07 -10.83 30.79
C ALA A 1066 -26.59 -10.59 30.85
N ASP A 1067 -27.08 -10.06 31.96
CA ASP A 1067 -28.51 -9.79 32.23
C ASP A 1067 -28.97 -8.37 31.85
N PHE A 1068 -28.12 -7.65 31.12
CA PHE A 1068 -28.29 -6.28 30.63
C PHE A 1068 -28.26 -6.22 29.10
N ALA A 1069 -28.62 -5.08 28.50
CA ALA A 1069 -28.55 -4.92 27.05
C ALA A 1069 -27.10 -5.09 26.57
N HIS A 1070 -26.87 -6.13 25.76
CA HIS A 1070 -25.54 -6.51 25.33
C HIS A 1070 -25.55 -6.95 23.85
N PRO A 1071 -24.39 -6.88 23.16
CA PRO A 1071 -24.30 -7.35 21.78
C PRO A 1071 -24.35 -8.88 21.65
N ASP A 1072 -24.64 -9.34 20.43
CA ASP A 1072 -24.71 -10.76 20.06
C ASP A 1072 -23.34 -11.38 19.69
N HIS A 1073 -22.24 -10.65 19.89
CA HIS A 1073 -20.86 -11.13 19.71
C HIS A 1073 -20.04 -10.93 21.00
N PRO A 1074 -18.86 -11.57 21.15
CA PRO A 1074 -18.06 -11.48 22.37
C PRO A 1074 -17.63 -10.03 22.67
N PHE A 1075 -18.04 -9.52 23.83
CA PHE A 1075 -17.69 -8.18 24.33
C PHE A 1075 -17.07 -8.24 25.74
N ALA A 1076 -17.24 -9.35 26.44
CA ALA A 1076 -16.70 -9.61 27.75
C ALA A 1076 -16.37 -11.11 27.90
N LEU A 1077 -15.16 -11.41 28.33
CA LEU A 1077 -14.70 -12.77 28.62
C LEU A 1077 -14.31 -12.89 30.09
N VAL A 1078 -14.75 -13.97 30.72
CA VAL A 1078 -14.42 -14.27 32.12
C VAL A 1078 -13.27 -15.26 32.16
N VAL A 1079 -12.19 -14.86 32.82
CA VAL A 1079 -11.02 -15.67 33.13
C VAL A 1079 -11.23 -16.25 34.53
N ASN A 1080 -11.52 -17.54 34.59
CA ASN A 1080 -11.74 -18.29 35.82
C ASN A 1080 -10.50 -19.12 36.19
N ILE A 1081 -10.08 -19.04 37.46
CA ILE A 1081 -8.94 -19.82 37.97
C ILE A 1081 -9.40 -20.66 39.16
N PRO A 1082 -9.56 -21.99 39.00
CA PRO A 1082 -9.84 -22.88 40.12
C PRO A 1082 -8.63 -22.99 41.03
N LEU A 1083 -8.81 -22.69 42.32
CA LEU A 1083 -7.71 -22.74 43.29
C LEU A 1083 -7.42 -24.16 43.81
N VAL A 1084 -8.30 -25.11 43.51
CA VAL A 1084 -8.15 -26.55 43.74
C VAL A 1084 -8.67 -27.31 42.52
N THR A 1085 -8.32 -28.59 42.37
CA THR A 1085 -8.92 -29.42 41.33
C THR A 1085 -10.44 -29.48 41.52
N THR A 1086 -11.20 -29.09 40.51
CA THR A 1086 -12.66 -29.12 40.55
C THR A 1086 -13.18 -30.41 39.94
N THR A 1087 -14.17 -31.00 40.59
CA THR A 1087 -14.80 -32.28 40.25
C THR A 1087 -16.30 -32.14 40.46
N PRO A 1088 -17.14 -32.97 39.82
CA PRO A 1088 -18.58 -32.99 40.11
C PRO A 1088 -18.88 -33.15 41.62
N GLU A 1089 -18.07 -33.92 42.34
CA GLU A 1089 -18.21 -34.16 43.78
C GLU A 1089 -18.00 -32.90 44.62
N ASN A 1090 -17.02 -32.05 44.28
CA ASN A 1090 -16.79 -30.77 44.96
C ASN A 1090 -17.48 -29.57 44.28
N GLY A 1091 -18.46 -29.86 43.41
CA GLY A 1091 -19.34 -28.88 42.80
C GLY A 1091 -18.70 -28.12 41.64
N SER A 1092 -18.06 -28.80 40.69
CA SER A 1092 -17.62 -28.14 39.45
C SER A 1092 -18.80 -27.51 38.70
N THR A 1093 -18.54 -26.38 38.03
CA THR A 1093 -19.59 -25.60 37.37
C THR A 1093 -20.25 -26.41 36.26
N GLU A 1094 -21.57 -26.41 36.23
CA GLU A 1094 -22.33 -26.98 35.12
C GLU A 1094 -22.32 -25.99 33.94
N ILE A 1095 -21.95 -26.46 32.76
CA ILE A 1095 -21.75 -25.64 31.56
C ILE A 1095 -22.65 -26.13 30.43
N TRP A 1096 -23.20 -25.17 29.67
CA TRP A 1096 -24.01 -25.43 28.48
C TRP A 1096 -23.28 -24.91 27.25
N LEU A 1097 -22.40 -25.73 26.68
CA LEU A 1097 -21.53 -25.29 25.58
C LEU A 1097 -22.33 -24.75 24.39
N GLY A 1098 -21.85 -23.67 23.78
CA GLY A 1098 -22.41 -23.09 22.55
C GLY A 1098 -23.63 -22.18 22.73
N THR A 1099 -24.12 -21.97 23.95
CA THR A 1099 -25.31 -21.12 24.18
C THR A 1099 -25.03 -19.62 24.09
N HIS A 1100 -23.77 -19.21 24.04
CA HIS A 1100 -23.35 -17.84 23.71
C HIS A 1100 -23.70 -17.46 22.25
N ASN A 1101 -23.93 -18.45 21.39
CA ASN A 1101 -24.33 -18.27 19.99
C ASN A 1101 -25.83 -18.55 19.83
N GLY A 1102 -26.63 -17.49 19.68
CA GLY A 1102 -28.04 -17.60 19.29
C GLY A 1102 -29.07 -17.34 20.39
N PHE A 1103 -28.65 -16.88 21.56
CA PHE A 1103 -29.54 -16.50 22.65
C PHE A 1103 -29.11 -15.16 23.25
N GLY A 1104 -30.04 -14.22 23.42
CA GLY A 1104 -29.81 -12.93 24.07
C GLY A 1104 -30.64 -12.78 25.34
N LEU A 1105 -31.00 -11.54 25.68
CA LEU A 1105 -31.88 -11.22 26.82
C LEU A 1105 -33.25 -11.92 26.74
N ASP A 1106 -33.73 -12.20 25.54
CA ASP A 1106 -35.00 -12.89 25.30
C ASP A 1106 -35.02 -14.34 25.81
N ALA A 1107 -33.85 -14.94 26.03
CA ALA A 1107 -33.74 -16.28 26.61
C ALA A 1107 -33.93 -16.30 28.14
N GLN A 1108 -33.95 -15.13 28.78
CA GLN A 1108 -33.98 -15.00 30.23
C GLN A 1108 -35.42 -14.80 30.76
N GLU A 1109 -35.64 -15.10 32.04
CA GLU A 1109 -36.91 -14.88 32.75
C GLU A 1109 -36.75 -13.89 33.91
N GLY A 1110 -37.78 -13.09 34.18
CA GLY A 1110 -37.80 -12.11 35.28
C GLY A 1110 -37.60 -10.67 34.81
N ALA A 1111 -37.62 -9.72 35.76
CA ALA A 1111 -37.32 -8.31 35.49
C ALA A 1111 -35.79 -8.11 35.43
N HIS A 1112 -35.30 -7.47 34.37
CA HIS A 1112 -33.88 -7.16 34.18
C HIS A 1112 -33.34 -6.28 35.33
N GLY A 1113 -32.18 -6.63 35.91
CA GLY A 1113 -31.54 -5.88 37.00
C GLY A 1113 -31.79 -6.38 38.43
N GLU A 1114 -32.70 -7.33 38.67
CA GLU A 1114 -32.72 -8.11 39.93
C GLU A 1114 -31.86 -9.36 39.74
N ARG A 1115 -31.00 -9.81 40.66
CA ARG A 1115 -30.12 -10.99 40.48
C ARG A 1115 -30.80 -12.32 40.06
N ALA A 1116 -32.13 -12.35 39.92
CA ALA A 1116 -32.91 -13.41 39.28
C ALA A 1116 -33.14 -13.20 37.75
N SER A 1117 -32.70 -12.08 37.18
CA SER A 1117 -32.86 -11.58 35.80
C SER A 1117 -32.13 -12.42 34.76
N GLY A 1118 -30.96 -12.97 35.11
CA GLY A 1118 -30.13 -13.76 34.21
C GLY A 1118 -30.57 -15.22 34.04
N ARG A 1119 -31.63 -15.65 34.75
CA ARG A 1119 -32.11 -17.04 34.75
C ARG A 1119 -32.66 -17.40 33.38
N ILE A 1120 -32.32 -18.58 32.88
CA ILE A 1120 -32.75 -19.02 31.56
C ILE A 1120 -34.14 -19.67 31.64
N ARG A 1121 -35.02 -19.33 30.69
CA ARG A 1121 -36.38 -19.89 30.59
C ARG A 1121 -36.37 -21.41 30.48
N GLN A 1122 -37.23 -22.06 31.27
CA GLN A 1122 -37.25 -23.52 31.41
C GLN A 1122 -37.59 -24.28 30.12
N ASP A 1123 -38.41 -23.69 29.23
CA ASP A 1123 -38.73 -24.27 27.92
C ASP A 1123 -37.49 -24.31 27.00
N LEU A 1124 -36.68 -23.25 26.99
CA LEU A 1124 -35.44 -23.20 26.23
C LEU A 1124 -34.37 -24.16 26.77
N LEU A 1125 -34.30 -24.33 28.10
CA LEU A 1125 -33.41 -25.33 28.71
C LEU A 1125 -33.76 -26.75 28.22
N ARG A 1126 -35.06 -27.11 28.17
CA ARG A 1126 -35.50 -28.42 27.66
C ARG A 1126 -35.15 -28.60 26.18
N GLN A 1127 -35.42 -27.59 25.36
CA GLN A 1127 -35.03 -27.60 23.94
C GLN A 1127 -33.52 -27.75 23.77
N ARG A 1128 -32.73 -27.06 24.60
CA ARG A 1128 -31.27 -27.16 24.53
C ARG A 1128 -30.79 -28.54 24.99
N GLN A 1129 -31.38 -29.14 26.01
CA GLN A 1129 -31.01 -30.49 26.48
C GLN A 1129 -31.15 -31.57 25.40
N GLU A 1130 -32.21 -31.49 24.58
CA GLU A 1130 -32.42 -32.41 23.45
C GLU A 1130 -31.35 -32.24 22.36
N VAL A 1131 -30.73 -31.06 22.28
CA VAL A 1131 -29.70 -30.74 21.29
C VAL A 1131 -28.31 -31.02 21.85
N SER A 1132 -27.95 -30.41 22.97
CA SER A 1132 -26.66 -30.53 23.65
C SER A 1132 -26.88 -30.45 25.16
N PRO A 1133 -26.83 -31.58 25.88
CA PRO A 1133 -27.05 -31.59 27.33
C PRO A 1133 -25.92 -30.86 28.08
N PRO A 1134 -26.19 -30.39 29.32
CA PRO A 1134 -25.16 -29.77 30.16
C PRO A 1134 -24.05 -30.75 30.53
N ILE A 1135 -22.88 -30.19 30.84
CA ILE A 1135 -21.71 -30.95 31.28
C ILE A 1135 -21.15 -30.38 32.58
N GLN A 1136 -20.56 -31.25 33.42
CA GLN A 1136 -19.80 -30.88 34.61
C GLN A 1136 -18.37 -31.42 34.47
N PRO A 1137 -17.42 -30.63 33.97
CA PRO A 1137 -16.07 -31.10 33.72
C PRO A 1137 -15.28 -31.26 35.02
N VAL A 1138 -14.27 -32.14 34.97
CA VAL A 1138 -13.18 -32.17 35.97
C VAL A 1138 -12.06 -31.25 35.48
N ILE A 1139 -11.72 -30.22 36.24
CA ILE A 1139 -10.66 -29.26 35.88
C ILE A 1139 -9.52 -29.35 36.89
N LYS A 1140 -8.32 -29.64 36.42
CA LYS A 1140 -7.13 -29.77 37.27
C LYS A 1140 -6.72 -28.42 37.86
N LYS A 1141 -6.23 -28.43 39.10
CA LYS A 1141 -5.49 -27.30 39.68
C LYS A 1141 -4.35 -26.86 38.73
N GLY A 1142 -4.10 -25.56 38.65
CA GLY A 1142 -3.13 -24.97 37.72
C GLY A 1142 -3.73 -24.56 36.37
N SER A 1143 -4.94 -25.00 36.06
CA SER A 1143 -5.61 -24.65 34.80
C SER A 1143 -6.26 -23.27 34.85
N ILE A 1144 -6.47 -22.67 33.68
CA ILE A 1144 -7.30 -21.47 33.50
C ILE A 1144 -8.49 -21.85 32.63
N ILE A 1145 -9.67 -21.36 33.00
CA ILE A 1145 -10.91 -21.49 32.23
C ILE A 1145 -11.21 -20.10 31.65
N ILE A 1146 -11.41 -20.00 30.34
CA ILE A 1146 -11.85 -18.75 29.71
C ILE A 1146 -13.23 -19.00 29.14
N ARG A 1147 -14.21 -18.16 29.49
CA ARG A 1147 -15.60 -18.32 29.07
C ARG A 1147 -16.20 -17.00 28.59
N ASP A 1148 -17.13 -17.09 27.65
CA ASP A 1148 -17.97 -15.96 27.25
C ASP A 1148 -18.92 -15.57 28.39
N LEU A 1149 -19.08 -14.27 28.66
CA LEU A 1149 -19.98 -13.78 29.72
C LEU A 1149 -21.45 -14.24 29.49
N ARG A 1150 -21.82 -14.47 28.23
CA ARG A 1150 -23.18 -14.88 27.82
C ARG A 1150 -23.42 -16.38 27.93
N LEU A 1151 -22.38 -17.18 28.18
CA LEU A 1151 -22.48 -18.64 28.22
C LEU A 1151 -23.33 -19.08 29.43
N TRP A 1152 -24.32 -19.94 29.17
CA TRP A 1152 -25.20 -20.43 30.23
C TRP A 1152 -24.47 -21.40 31.14
N HIS A 1153 -24.64 -21.22 32.45
CA HIS A 1153 -23.99 -22.05 33.45
C HIS A 1153 -24.80 -22.10 34.76
N ALA A 1154 -24.43 -23.04 35.64
CA ALA A 1154 -24.99 -23.13 36.98
C ALA A 1154 -23.94 -23.59 37.99
N GLY A 1155 -23.90 -22.94 39.16
CA GLY A 1155 -23.13 -23.43 40.30
C GLY A 1155 -23.75 -24.71 40.87
N MET A 1156 -22.92 -25.74 41.02
CA MET A 1156 -23.30 -27.04 41.58
C MET A 1156 -22.97 -27.10 43.08
N PRO A 1157 -23.75 -27.86 43.87
CA PRO A 1157 -23.46 -28.02 45.29
C PRO A 1157 -22.12 -28.76 45.51
N ASN A 1158 -21.40 -28.38 46.56
CA ASN A 1158 -20.20 -29.08 47.00
C ASN A 1158 -20.59 -30.15 48.03
N LEU A 1159 -20.37 -31.42 47.66
CA LEU A 1159 -20.68 -32.59 48.49
C LEU A 1159 -19.49 -33.03 49.36
N THR A 1160 -18.35 -32.35 49.22
CA THR A 1160 -17.14 -32.59 50.03
C THR A 1160 -17.11 -31.68 51.26
N GLN A 1161 -16.16 -31.93 52.16
CA GLN A 1161 -15.93 -31.11 53.36
C GLN A 1161 -15.02 -29.90 53.09
N GLU A 1162 -14.33 -29.88 51.95
CA GLU A 1162 -13.34 -28.85 51.62
C GLU A 1162 -13.98 -27.74 50.81
N THR A 1163 -13.77 -26.48 51.20
CA THR A 1163 -14.25 -25.32 50.45
C THR A 1163 -13.54 -25.21 49.10
N ARG A 1164 -14.30 -25.10 48.01
CA ARG A 1164 -13.76 -24.93 46.65
C ARG A 1164 -13.87 -23.48 46.22
N VAL A 1165 -12.74 -22.80 46.06
CA VAL A 1165 -12.68 -21.42 45.56
C VAL A 1165 -12.37 -21.41 44.05
N MET A 1166 -13.12 -20.60 43.29
CA MET A 1166 -12.86 -20.32 41.89
C MET A 1166 -12.83 -18.80 41.67
N LEU A 1167 -11.66 -18.27 41.33
CA LEU A 1167 -11.49 -16.86 40.98
C LEU A 1167 -12.18 -16.57 39.64
N ALA A 1168 -12.65 -15.33 39.45
CA ALA A 1168 -13.28 -14.81 38.25
C ALA A 1168 -12.81 -13.37 37.98
N MET A 1169 -12.18 -13.16 36.83
CA MET A 1169 -11.78 -11.83 36.36
C MET A 1169 -12.45 -11.59 35.02
N ILE A 1170 -13.04 -10.41 34.79
CA ILE A 1170 -13.72 -10.11 33.53
C ILE A 1170 -12.87 -9.13 32.72
N HIS A 1171 -12.51 -9.56 31.52
CA HIS A 1171 -11.88 -8.73 30.51
C HIS A 1171 -12.97 -8.26 29.55
N PHE A 1172 -13.14 -6.95 29.43
CA PHE A 1172 -14.04 -6.31 28.47
C PHE A 1172 -13.29 -5.90 27.22
N ALA A 1173 -13.98 -5.91 26.08
CA ALA A 1173 -13.43 -5.40 24.84
C ALA A 1173 -13.15 -3.89 24.99
N PRO A 1174 -12.06 -3.35 24.40
CA PRO A 1174 -11.68 -1.95 24.58
C PRO A 1174 -12.75 -0.94 24.15
N TRP A 1175 -13.58 -1.30 23.17
CA TRP A 1175 -14.68 -0.47 22.66
C TRP A 1175 -15.93 -0.52 23.56
N PHE A 1176 -16.03 -1.51 24.45
CA PHE A 1176 -17.16 -1.67 25.35
C PHE A 1176 -16.96 -0.78 26.58
N ARG A 1177 -17.79 0.27 26.71
CA ARG A 1177 -17.60 1.39 27.65
C ARG A 1177 -17.99 1.04 29.10
N ASN A 1178 -17.53 -0.10 29.62
CA ASN A 1178 -17.70 -0.43 31.03
C ASN A 1178 -16.92 0.56 31.92
N ARG A 1179 -17.61 1.16 32.88
CA ARG A 1179 -17.07 2.23 33.74
C ARG A 1179 -16.47 1.73 35.05
N MET A 1180 -16.64 0.46 35.38
CA MET A 1180 -16.12 -0.08 36.62
C MET A 1180 -14.60 0.04 36.67
N ARG A 1181 -14.09 0.21 37.89
CA ARG A 1181 -12.68 0.31 38.19
C ARG A 1181 -12.36 -0.72 39.27
N LEU A 1182 -11.16 -1.28 39.21
CA LEU A 1182 -10.65 -2.16 40.24
C LEU A 1182 -10.22 -1.33 41.43
N GLU A 1183 -10.40 -1.82 42.65
CA GLU A 1183 -9.87 -1.15 43.84
C GLU A 1183 -8.74 -2.01 44.42
N LEU A 1184 -7.49 -1.53 44.31
CA LEU A 1184 -6.27 -2.24 44.72
C LEU A 1184 -5.43 -1.42 45.70
N GLY A 1185 -4.68 -2.13 46.54
CA GLY A 1185 -3.67 -1.56 47.42
C GLY A 1185 -2.59 -0.81 46.64
N GLU A 1186 -2.16 0.35 47.13
CA GLU A 1186 -1.04 1.12 46.56
C GLU A 1186 0.24 0.29 46.44
N ASP A 1187 0.41 -0.74 47.29
CA ASP A 1187 1.54 -1.67 47.25
C ASP A 1187 1.53 -2.59 46.01
N VAL A 1188 0.40 -2.73 45.31
CA VAL A 1188 0.27 -3.46 44.04
C VAL A 1188 0.72 -2.61 42.84
N LYS A 1189 0.67 -1.28 42.95
CA LYS A 1189 0.97 -0.34 41.85
C LYS A 1189 2.33 -0.58 41.19
N PRO A 1190 3.45 -0.78 41.93
CA PRO A 1190 4.75 -1.07 41.32
C PRO A 1190 4.78 -2.36 40.50
N ILE A 1191 3.92 -3.33 40.83
CA ILE A 1191 3.82 -4.60 40.09
C ILE A 1191 3.19 -4.35 38.71
N LEU A 1192 2.06 -3.63 38.65
CA LEU A 1192 1.38 -3.33 37.39
C LEU A 1192 2.20 -2.39 36.50
N GLU A 1193 2.74 -1.31 37.06
CA GLU A 1193 3.58 -0.36 36.31
C GLU A 1193 4.87 -1.03 35.79
N GLY A 1194 5.46 -1.95 36.56
CA GLY A 1194 6.60 -2.74 36.14
C GLY A 1194 6.29 -3.63 34.93
N LEU A 1195 5.15 -4.34 34.96
CA LEU A 1195 4.69 -5.17 33.85
C LEU A 1195 4.34 -4.34 32.61
N GLU A 1196 3.76 -3.16 32.78
CA GLU A 1196 3.46 -2.24 31.68
C GLU A 1196 4.74 -1.71 31.02
N LYS A 1197 5.72 -1.27 31.82
CA LYS A 1197 7.03 -0.80 31.34
C LYS A 1197 7.81 -1.88 30.58
N GLU A 1198 7.67 -3.13 30.98
CA GLU A 1198 8.26 -4.28 30.29
C GLU A 1198 7.46 -4.74 29.06
N GLY A 1199 6.29 -4.14 28.79
CA GLY A 1199 5.40 -4.53 27.69
C GLY A 1199 4.73 -5.88 27.90
N LYS A 1200 4.63 -6.36 29.14
CA LYS A 1200 4.11 -7.69 29.51
C LYS A 1200 2.69 -7.70 30.07
N LEU A 1201 2.14 -6.53 30.45
CA LEU A 1201 0.80 -6.45 31.05
C LEU A 1201 -0.31 -6.84 30.05
N GLY A 1202 -0.31 -6.24 28.86
CA GLY A 1202 -1.25 -6.55 27.78
C GLY A 1202 -2.73 -6.27 28.07
N LEU A 1203 -3.05 -5.61 29.19
CA LEU A 1203 -4.40 -5.25 29.64
C LEU A 1203 -4.46 -3.75 29.96
N ASP A 1204 -5.64 -3.15 29.79
CA ASP A 1204 -5.98 -1.85 30.38
C ASP A 1204 -6.64 -2.11 31.74
N ALA A 1205 -5.98 -1.73 32.83
CA ALA A 1205 -6.47 -1.96 34.19
C ALA A 1205 -6.78 -0.62 34.87
N PRO A 1206 -8.00 -0.08 34.74
CA PRO A 1206 -8.39 1.10 35.49
C PRO A 1206 -8.51 0.75 36.97
N VAL A 1207 -7.61 1.31 37.78
CA VAL A 1207 -7.52 1.05 39.21
C VAL A 1207 -7.75 2.33 40.02
N ASP A 1208 -8.51 2.20 41.10
CA ASP A 1208 -8.57 3.13 42.22
C ASP A 1208 -7.63 2.64 43.31
N TRP A 1209 -6.59 3.43 43.58
CA TRP A 1209 -5.52 3.07 44.51
C TRP A 1209 -5.91 3.47 45.94
N VAL A 1210 -5.85 2.49 46.85
CA VAL A 1210 -6.19 2.66 48.27
C VAL A 1210 -5.00 2.24 49.14
N SER A 1211 -4.83 2.83 50.32
CA SER A 1211 -3.75 2.40 51.22
C SER A 1211 -3.91 0.93 51.61
N ARG A 1212 -2.79 0.24 51.84
CA ARG A 1212 -2.77 -1.19 52.16
C ARG A 1212 -3.65 -1.53 53.37
N GLU A 1213 -3.63 -0.72 54.41
CA GLU A 1213 -4.43 -0.92 55.62
C GLU A 1213 -5.92 -0.73 55.34
N ALA A 1214 -6.29 0.37 54.67
CA ALA A 1214 -7.70 0.68 54.40
C ALA A 1214 -8.35 -0.36 53.48
N VAL A 1215 -7.63 -0.84 52.47
CA VAL A 1215 -8.17 -1.84 51.53
C VAL A 1215 -8.34 -3.22 52.20
N LEU A 1216 -7.44 -3.59 53.14
CA LEU A 1216 -7.54 -4.85 53.89
C LEU A 1216 -8.67 -4.83 54.92
N ASP A 1217 -9.00 -3.67 55.49
CA ASP A 1217 -10.11 -3.53 56.43
C ASP A 1217 -11.48 -3.65 55.74
N ASP A 1218 -11.58 -3.28 54.45
CA ASP A 1218 -12.86 -3.19 53.75
C ASP A 1218 -13.13 -4.26 52.68
N TYR A 1219 -12.12 -4.94 52.12
CA TYR A 1219 -12.34 -5.83 50.97
C TYR A 1219 -13.37 -6.97 51.18
N LEU A 1220 -13.54 -7.47 52.42
CA LEU A 1220 -14.57 -8.46 52.77
C LEU A 1220 -15.98 -7.87 52.98
N ASN A 1221 -16.12 -6.56 52.91
CA ASN A 1221 -17.37 -5.83 53.10
C ASN A 1221 -17.86 -5.13 51.81
N ARG A 1222 -17.11 -5.25 50.71
CA ARG A 1222 -17.50 -4.73 49.40
C ARG A 1222 -18.84 -5.31 48.94
N GLY A 1223 -19.54 -4.54 48.11
CA GLY A 1223 -20.84 -4.93 47.57
C GLY A 1223 -20.74 -6.25 46.79
N PHE A 1224 -21.81 -7.05 46.83
CA PHE A 1224 -21.93 -8.27 46.05
C PHE A 1224 -23.18 -8.24 45.16
N GLY A 1225 -23.13 -8.93 44.03
CA GLY A 1225 -24.28 -9.03 43.12
C GLY A 1225 -24.55 -7.76 42.33
N ASN A 1226 -25.74 -7.18 42.49
CA ASN A 1226 -26.18 -6.00 41.74
C ASN A 1226 -25.40 -4.72 42.07
N SER A 1227 -24.43 -4.78 42.99
CA SER A 1227 -23.45 -3.71 43.21
C SER A 1227 -22.50 -3.53 42.03
N TYR A 1228 -22.36 -4.52 41.15
CA TYR A 1228 -21.54 -4.43 39.95
C TYR A 1228 -22.42 -4.10 38.74
N ASP A 1229 -22.07 -3.02 38.05
CA ASP A 1229 -22.73 -2.61 36.81
C ASP A 1229 -21.85 -2.98 35.60
N PHE A 1230 -22.23 -4.06 34.94
CA PHE A 1230 -21.59 -4.53 33.72
C PHE A 1230 -22.09 -3.80 32.46
N SER A 1231 -23.10 -2.94 32.59
CA SER A 1231 -23.71 -2.21 31.47
C SER A 1231 -22.84 -1.04 30.98
N GLN A 1232 -23.36 -0.35 29.96
CA GLN A 1232 -22.77 0.87 29.42
C GLN A 1232 -23.50 2.14 29.92
N GLU A 1233 -24.59 1.99 30.67
CA GLU A 1233 -25.42 3.12 31.09
C GLU A 1233 -24.73 3.93 32.20
N ALA A 1234 -25.11 5.21 32.30
CA ALA A 1234 -24.36 6.25 33.00
C ALA A 1234 -24.95 6.61 34.36
#